data_AF-A0A5E4L443-F1
#
_entry.id   AF-A0A5E4L443-F1
#
_cell.length_a   1.000
_cell.length_b   1.000
_cell.length_c   1.000
_cell.angle_alpha   90.00
_cell.angle_beta   90.00
_cell.angle_gamma   90.00
#
_symmetry.space_group_name_H-M   'P 1'
#
loop_
_entity.id
_entity.type
_entity.pdbx_description
1 polymer ?
#
loop_
_entity_poly.entity_id
_entity_poly.type
_entity_poly.pdbx_seq_one_letter_code
_entity_poly.pdbx_strand_id
1 'polypeptide(L)'
;MPYTNTTDEKEMPLPPLLDDFRKALLDEIEVAKRNSTSGAIHLTNGHKVAQFGSAFQYSFLIDSVLNTPDGAPGDLRVPGKTPLEVTVVSTEGLRLVVSVNTDLGQFIPTANLQTNLTILMRKLIERIEKNAPKGNPAASRMLGNSPVIGEPKLPVIDEPKLLENLHSLNEDQQKALQSAIGRNLTFIWGPPGTGKTRTIGTITEYLHREKRTVLIVSHTNTAVDQAIKHVAFTLHYQLPEGVLLRIGEVRDEALASDYPDVLLKKQVERQSKELVGQRDKLISQKQVLADELNPLENQISVIEWVADSTSDIFSAQKQLEILNKKENELLSFGEEQEKPVEIAQRIASLRKEINYYPPIDKQKLDFVKLSTKIASLDSQISDQKALLDDAEKILTQSSNTGALMRFFKRLPKPEDQQANVINLKMQIADLVIEHKKAQDFLKVKQSVLNHTEILIAEVSKIEQVKNLRSDAKALRSKLSSTLANTLERLTKWGFINTTPTGVEEMLALVLKTHSEVAARFADVNLPMLKEKASAMRSEIARLSSEIALIEDVLSQVEKAVIAKASIIGATLTKTYLSDDIQERKFDTVILDEASMAPIPALWVAALLADKNLIIVGDFKQLPPIVLSDNPLTKKWLGEDIFQVSGVRALWEKKEPPEYFIPLTEQRRMLPQIAEIANQFYDGILRTPVNLHSSSYEELYQWFNKDWGHDKPVLLVDSGSLNAWVTSVIKNGKGSRLNFLSATVAVDLAEQLLRQDRPKRQEGGPKRILIVSPYSPHAKLVKVLIQENKSLQDDVISGTAHSFQGSEAHVVIFDLVADEPHRRVNLFTPDYDEQIKSLLNVGLTRAKFRLIILGDFKYCQSQSKKAFLGKTLLPFLLKKYPLIDAAKLVPDGLAARAAKAQMSMLGGAIEPDSDRIVVTQADFYRILSADFSHAKNRIVIYSPFITQDRTAFLLPQLQAAVARNVPIYVLTKHNSERKKSELQQYRNLESKLSEIGITIIHKKGMHEKLVFIDKDITWSGSLNPLSFSNTQEIMERRKSTLVFEDYFKTLRLEELLSVPGKPESKCPICGSEMIAAEGGKEPYYWRCVNDECYSRSIDQPHPIDGMLRCKSCNSKVEFGYWGDYPHWRCSSNPKHRQKVFKSHLRLPKMAAMIPKAERKKVCEIFGIDNFDSFVINDNRQRKESSTVQTSLFGNDK
;
A
#
# COMPACT_ATOMS: atom_id res chain seq x y z
N MET A 1 -25.00 1.98 20.26
CA MET A 1 -24.50 1.01 21.27
C MET A 1 -23.17 0.43 20.78
N PRO A 2 -22.17 0.20 21.65
CA PRO A 2 -20.90 -0.36 21.22
C PRO A 2 -21.03 -1.87 20.97
N TYR A 3 -20.59 -2.32 19.80
CA TYR A 3 -20.58 -3.73 19.39
C TYR A 3 -19.63 -4.55 20.27
N THR A 4 -20.19 -5.40 21.13
CA THR A 4 -19.46 -6.42 21.87
C THR A 4 -19.17 -7.61 20.97
N ASN A 5 -17.89 -8.02 20.91
CA ASN A 5 -17.49 -9.32 20.36
C ASN A 5 -18.01 -10.42 21.29
N THR A 6 -19.11 -11.07 20.93
CA THR A 6 -19.53 -12.36 21.52
C THR A 6 -19.43 -13.43 20.44
N THR A 7 -18.37 -14.23 20.53
CA THR A 7 -18.26 -15.56 19.93
C THR A 7 -19.15 -16.51 20.74
N ASP A 8 -20.28 -16.93 20.14
CA ASP A 8 -21.14 -18.10 20.45
C ASP A 8 -22.64 -17.81 20.25
N GLU A 9 -23.01 -17.20 19.11
CA GLU A 9 -24.39 -17.29 18.62
C GLU A 9 -24.50 -18.56 17.76
N LYS A 10 -25.38 -19.50 18.14
CA LYS A 10 -25.74 -20.65 17.30
C LYS A 10 -26.18 -20.12 15.94
N GLU A 11 -25.42 -20.40 14.89
CA GLU A 11 -25.77 -20.00 13.52
C GLU A 11 -27.18 -20.47 13.19
N MET A 12 -28.05 -19.53 12.81
CA MET A 12 -29.41 -19.86 12.39
C MET A 12 -29.34 -20.81 11.17
N PRO A 13 -30.09 -21.92 11.16
CA PRO A 13 -30.12 -22.83 10.03
C PRO A 13 -30.78 -22.11 8.84
N LEU A 14 -30.07 -22.01 7.73
CA LEU A 14 -30.55 -21.41 6.49
C LEU A 14 -30.83 -22.49 5.43
N PRO A 15 -31.80 -22.26 4.52
CA PRO A 15 -31.94 -23.07 3.32
C PRO A 15 -30.63 -23.10 2.51
N PRO A 16 -30.32 -24.19 1.78
CA PRO A 16 -29.01 -24.37 1.12
C PRO A 16 -28.54 -23.19 0.26
N LEU A 17 -29.44 -22.59 -0.52
CA LEU A 17 -29.14 -21.41 -1.34
C LEU A 17 -28.73 -20.18 -0.51
N LEU A 18 -29.44 -19.92 0.59
CA LEU A 18 -29.16 -18.75 1.43
C LEU A 18 -27.92 -18.97 2.32
N ASP A 19 -27.66 -20.22 2.71
CA ASP A 19 -26.42 -20.60 3.38
C ASP A 19 -25.20 -20.42 2.45
N ASP A 20 -25.34 -20.79 1.17
CA ASP A 20 -24.31 -20.52 0.15
C ASP A 20 -24.04 -19.01 0.00
N PHE A 21 -25.09 -18.16 -0.03
CA PHE A 21 -24.93 -16.71 -0.06
C PHE A 21 -24.16 -16.20 1.15
N ARG A 22 -24.53 -16.67 2.36
CA ARG A 22 -23.85 -16.30 3.61
C ARG A 22 -22.38 -16.71 3.57
N LYS A 23 -22.07 -17.94 3.15
CA LYS A 23 -20.69 -18.44 3.02
C LYS A 23 -19.87 -17.62 2.04
N ALA A 24 -20.42 -17.31 0.87
CA ALA A 24 -19.76 -16.47 -0.13
C ALA A 24 -19.45 -15.05 0.41
N LEU A 25 -20.42 -14.43 1.09
CA LEU A 25 -20.23 -13.11 1.71
C LEU A 25 -19.20 -13.12 2.85
N LEU A 26 -19.19 -14.18 3.68
CA LEU A 26 -18.21 -14.34 4.76
C LEU A 26 -16.79 -14.53 4.21
N ASP A 27 -16.63 -15.33 3.15
CA ASP A 27 -15.35 -15.54 2.47
C ASP A 27 -14.83 -14.23 1.84
N GLU A 28 -15.68 -13.46 1.16
CA GLU A 28 -15.31 -12.15 0.64
C GLU A 28 -14.97 -11.14 1.76
N ILE A 29 -15.71 -11.15 2.89
CA ILE A 29 -15.37 -10.38 4.08
C ILE A 29 -13.97 -10.75 4.60
N GLU A 30 -13.63 -12.03 4.65
CA GLU A 30 -12.31 -12.47 5.10
C GLU A 30 -11.19 -12.00 4.18
N VAL A 31 -11.39 -12.13 2.86
CA VAL A 31 -10.43 -11.66 1.85
C VAL A 31 -10.28 -10.14 1.93
N ALA A 32 -11.40 -9.41 2.02
CA ALA A 32 -11.41 -7.96 2.21
C ALA A 32 -10.67 -7.56 3.50
N LYS A 33 -10.91 -8.25 4.62
CA LYS A 33 -10.20 -8.04 5.89
C LYS A 33 -8.70 -8.24 5.74
N ARG A 34 -8.26 -9.35 5.14
CA ARG A 34 -6.84 -9.66 4.90
C ARG A 34 -6.17 -8.60 4.03
N ASN A 35 -6.87 -8.09 3.01
CA ASN A 35 -6.39 -7.01 2.15
C ASN A 35 -6.41 -5.64 2.87
N SER A 36 -7.36 -5.40 3.77
CA SER A 36 -7.54 -4.15 4.53
C SER A 36 -6.68 -4.05 5.80
N THR A 37 -5.99 -5.12 6.22
CA THR A 37 -4.94 -5.05 7.27
C THR A 37 -3.77 -4.10 6.89
N SER A 38 -3.78 -3.57 5.67
CA SER A 38 -2.90 -2.52 5.16
C SER A 38 -3.67 -1.20 4.96
N GLY A 39 -3.88 -0.45 6.05
CA GLY A 39 -4.00 1.02 6.04
C GLY A 39 -5.35 1.62 5.65
N ALA A 40 -5.76 2.67 6.37
CA ALA A 40 -6.78 3.60 5.91
C ALA A 40 -6.46 4.06 4.46
N ILE A 41 -7.49 4.25 3.66
CA ILE A 41 -7.36 4.66 2.27
C ILE A 41 -6.85 6.09 2.27
N HIS A 42 -5.60 6.26 1.83
CA HIS A 42 -5.02 7.59 1.73
C HIS A 42 -5.74 8.37 0.63
N LEU A 43 -6.28 9.52 1.03
CA LEU A 43 -6.95 10.47 0.18
C LEU A 43 -6.03 11.66 -0.04
N THR A 44 -5.90 12.11 -1.27
CA THR A 44 -5.12 13.31 -1.61
C THR A 44 -5.94 14.26 -2.46
N ASN A 45 -5.55 15.53 -2.49
CA ASN A 45 -6.08 16.52 -3.42
C ASN A 45 -7.63 16.62 -3.35
N GLY A 46 -8.15 16.74 -2.13
CA GLY A 46 -9.57 16.89 -1.84
C GLY A 46 -10.06 18.27 -2.23
N HIS A 47 -11.03 18.37 -3.13
CA HIS A 47 -11.67 19.64 -3.48
C HIS A 47 -13.15 19.57 -3.16
N LYS A 48 -13.70 20.67 -2.66
CA LYS A 48 -15.15 20.83 -2.53
C LYS A 48 -15.75 20.85 -3.94
N VAL A 49 -16.61 19.88 -4.23
CA VAL A 49 -17.23 19.74 -5.56
C VAL A 49 -18.65 20.26 -5.59
N ALA A 50 -19.39 20.06 -4.50
CA ALA A 50 -20.77 20.51 -4.41
C ALA A 50 -21.17 20.73 -2.95
N GLN A 51 -22.26 21.47 -2.76
CA GLN A 51 -22.92 21.63 -1.48
C GLN A 51 -24.43 21.42 -1.68
N PHE A 52 -25.00 20.50 -0.91
CA PHE A 52 -26.42 20.19 -0.95
C PHE A 52 -27.01 20.34 0.46
N GLY A 53 -27.60 21.51 0.73
CA GLY A 53 -28.07 21.88 2.08
C GLY A 53 -26.90 21.93 3.07
N SER A 54 -27.01 21.21 4.18
CA SER A 54 -25.98 21.06 5.22
C SER A 54 -24.83 20.08 4.89
N ALA A 55 -24.92 19.35 3.78
CA ALA A 55 -23.94 18.35 3.39
C ALA A 55 -22.99 18.92 2.33
N PHE A 56 -21.70 18.74 2.55
CA PHE A 56 -20.61 19.17 1.70
C PHE A 56 -19.99 17.96 1.02
N GLN A 57 -19.89 17.99 -0.31
CA GLN A 57 -19.26 16.93 -1.06
C GLN A 57 -17.82 17.30 -1.40
N TYR A 58 -16.91 16.37 -1.11
CA TYR A 58 -15.49 16.50 -1.36
C TYR A 58 -15.01 15.38 -2.28
N SER A 59 -14.40 15.78 -3.39
CA SER A 59 -13.75 14.88 -4.35
C SER A 59 -12.29 14.73 -3.97
N PHE A 60 -11.91 13.53 -3.56
CA PHE A 60 -10.55 13.12 -3.30
C PHE A 60 -9.98 12.25 -4.41
N LEU A 61 -8.68 12.27 -4.56
CA LEU A 61 -7.93 11.27 -5.29
C LEU A 61 -7.53 10.13 -4.35
N ILE A 62 -7.63 8.90 -4.84
CA ILE A 62 -7.22 7.70 -4.12
C ILE A 62 -6.17 6.95 -4.91
N ASP A 63 -5.29 6.24 -4.20
CA ASP A 63 -4.16 5.56 -4.82
C ASP A 63 -4.55 4.30 -5.61
N SER A 64 -5.70 3.69 -5.31
CA SER A 64 -6.26 2.51 -6.00
C SER A 64 -7.75 2.68 -6.16
N VAL A 65 -8.31 2.03 -7.19
CA VAL A 65 -9.76 1.93 -7.35
C VAL A 65 -10.32 1.32 -6.07
N LEU A 66 -11.16 2.10 -5.40
CA LEU A 66 -11.84 1.68 -4.20
C LEU A 66 -13.12 0.99 -4.63
N ASN A 67 -13.24 -0.31 -4.37
CA ASN A 67 -14.46 -1.07 -4.65
C ASN A 67 -15.45 -0.88 -3.48
N THR A 68 -15.78 0.38 -3.17
CA THR A 68 -16.75 0.71 -2.13
C THR A 68 -18.02 1.19 -2.81
N PRO A 69 -19.18 0.54 -2.60
CA PRO A 69 -20.40 0.95 -3.24
C PRO A 69 -20.78 2.36 -2.84
N ASP A 70 -21.45 3.04 -3.77
CA ASP A 70 -22.16 4.28 -3.53
C ASP A 70 -23.13 4.12 -2.33
N GLY A 71 -23.05 5.05 -1.39
CA GLY A 71 -23.78 5.07 -0.13
C GLY A 71 -23.09 4.38 1.06
N ALA A 72 -21.86 3.87 0.92
CA ALA A 72 -21.18 3.19 2.02
C ALA A 72 -20.70 4.17 3.11
N PRO A 73 -20.92 3.86 4.40
CA PRO A 73 -20.38 4.67 5.49
C PRO A 73 -18.86 4.48 5.64
N GLY A 74 -18.18 5.52 6.12
CA GLY A 74 -16.78 5.47 6.50
C GLY A 74 -16.37 6.62 7.40
N ASP A 75 -15.15 6.52 7.97
CA ASP A 75 -14.57 7.55 8.82
C ASP A 75 -13.49 8.31 8.04
N LEU A 76 -13.73 9.61 7.80
CA LEU A 76 -12.76 10.51 7.19
C LEU A 76 -11.89 11.15 8.27
N ARG A 77 -10.59 10.90 8.22
CA ARG A 77 -9.59 11.51 9.10
C ARG A 77 -8.83 12.58 8.34
N VAL A 78 -9.13 13.84 8.61
CA VAL A 78 -8.37 14.99 8.10
C VAL A 78 -7.33 15.40 9.15
N PRO A 79 -6.05 15.64 8.78
CA PRO A 79 -5.05 16.12 9.73
C PRO A 79 -5.51 17.36 10.49
N GLY A 80 -5.38 17.35 11.82
CA GLY A 80 -5.79 18.47 12.69
C GLY A 80 -7.28 18.57 12.98
N LYS A 81 -8.13 17.67 12.47
CA LYS A 81 -9.56 17.57 12.81
C LYS A 81 -9.89 16.23 13.48
N THR A 82 -10.96 16.19 14.25
CA THR A 82 -11.53 14.93 14.76
C THR A 82 -12.02 14.05 13.58
N PRO A 83 -12.03 12.71 13.71
CA PRO A 83 -12.62 11.85 12.68
C PRO A 83 -14.06 12.25 12.38
N LEU A 84 -14.41 12.34 11.10
CA LEU A 84 -15.71 12.74 10.62
C LEU A 84 -16.40 11.56 9.98
N GLU A 85 -17.65 11.31 10.37
CA GLU A 85 -18.49 10.37 9.65
C GLU A 85 -18.77 10.89 8.25
N VAL A 86 -18.53 10.04 7.26
CA VAL A 86 -18.78 10.36 5.87
C VAL A 86 -19.52 9.24 5.17
N THR A 87 -20.28 9.61 4.15
CA THR A 87 -20.86 8.65 3.22
C THR A 87 -20.06 8.70 1.92
N VAL A 88 -19.62 7.56 1.43
CA VAL A 88 -19.04 7.42 0.09
C VAL A 88 -20.15 7.66 -0.92
N VAL A 89 -20.07 8.77 -1.64
CA VAL A 89 -21.09 9.22 -2.59
C VAL A 89 -20.84 8.58 -3.94
N SER A 90 -19.57 8.43 -4.33
CA SER A 90 -19.16 7.61 -5.47
C SER A 90 -17.68 7.28 -5.45
N THR A 91 -17.37 6.16 -6.09
CA THR A 91 -16.02 5.75 -6.45
C THR A 91 -15.90 5.63 -7.96
N GLU A 92 -15.41 6.69 -8.60
CA GLU A 92 -15.17 6.74 -10.04
C GLU A 92 -13.68 6.59 -10.33
N GLY A 93 -13.25 5.35 -10.57
CA GLY A 93 -11.85 5.04 -10.81
C GLY A 93 -10.98 5.40 -9.60
N LEU A 94 -10.11 6.40 -9.75
CA LEU A 94 -9.26 6.92 -8.66
C LEU A 94 -9.81 8.20 -8.03
N ARG A 95 -11.06 8.57 -8.33
CA ARG A 95 -11.79 9.62 -7.62
C ARG A 95 -12.75 8.99 -6.65
N LEU A 96 -12.65 9.41 -5.42
CA LEU A 96 -13.58 9.10 -4.36
C LEU A 96 -14.23 10.41 -3.98
N VAL A 97 -15.54 10.47 -4.05
CA VAL A 97 -16.27 11.62 -3.56
C VAL A 97 -17.02 11.20 -2.32
N VAL A 98 -16.83 11.93 -1.24
CA VAL A 98 -17.48 11.70 0.05
C VAL A 98 -18.36 12.89 0.42
N SER A 99 -19.45 12.60 1.11
CA SER A 99 -20.40 13.58 1.66
C SER A 99 -20.15 13.64 3.17
N VAL A 100 -19.99 14.85 3.67
CA VAL A 100 -19.74 15.16 5.09
C VAL A 100 -20.60 16.34 5.51
N ASN A 101 -21.14 16.33 6.72
CA ASN A 101 -22.03 17.40 7.21
C ASN A 101 -21.28 18.61 7.80
N THR A 102 -19.98 18.75 7.49
CA THR A 102 -19.12 19.81 8.03
C THR A 102 -18.32 20.43 6.90
N ASP A 103 -18.28 21.76 6.82
CA ASP A 103 -17.44 22.44 5.82
C ASP A 103 -15.96 22.25 6.20
N LEU A 104 -15.20 21.67 5.28
CA LEU A 104 -13.76 21.42 5.40
C LEU A 104 -12.92 22.45 4.64
N GLY A 105 -13.55 23.50 4.12
CA GLY A 105 -12.93 24.49 3.25
C GLY A 105 -13.04 24.12 1.77
N GLN A 106 -12.41 24.91 0.89
CA GLN A 106 -12.40 24.64 -0.56
C GLN A 106 -11.43 23.53 -0.95
N PHE A 107 -10.35 23.33 -0.19
CA PHE A 107 -9.27 22.40 -0.50
C PHE A 107 -8.75 21.66 0.74
N ILE A 108 -8.52 20.35 0.59
CA ILE A 108 -8.00 19.43 1.60
C ILE A 108 -6.79 18.70 0.98
N PRO A 109 -5.55 19.02 1.38
CA PRO A 109 -4.36 18.44 0.77
C PRO A 109 -4.31 16.92 0.89
N THR A 110 -4.58 16.39 2.10
CA THR A 110 -4.59 14.96 2.40
C THR A 110 -5.64 14.62 3.45
N ALA A 111 -6.18 13.42 3.39
CA ALA A 111 -7.04 12.81 4.40
C ALA A 111 -6.87 11.28 4.36
N ASN A 112 -7.46 10.57 5.31
CA ASN A 112 -7.50 9.10 5.28
C ASN A 112 -8.93 8.64 5.48
N LEU A 113 -9.47 7.87 4.53
CA LEU A 113 -10.78 7.25 4.67
C LEU A 113 -10.63 5.83 5.17
N GLN A 114 -11.28 5.52 6.28
CA GLN A 114 -11.44 4.14 6.72
C GLN A 114 -12.85 3.68 6.31
N THR A 115 -12.96 2.98 5.18
CA THR A 115 -14.23 2.34 4.81
C THR A 115 -14.36 1.00 5.51
N ASN A 116 -15.58 0.68 5.95
CA ASN A 116 -15.87 -0.61 6.53
C ASN A 116 -16.73 -1.43 5.57
N LEU A 117 -16.13 -1.88 4.46
CA LEU A 117 -16.76 -2.78 3.47
C LEU A 117 -17.40 -4.02 4.10
N THR A 118 -16.89 -4.44 5.26
CA THR A 118 -17.44 -5.58 5.99
C THR A 118 -18.80 -5.28 6.61
N ILE A 119 -19.13 -4.01 6.91
CA ILE A 119 -20.46 -3.63 7.41
C ILE A 119 -21.53 -3.89 6.34
N LEU A 120 -21.27 -3.56 5.07
CA LEU A 120 -22.24 -3.73 4.00
C LEU A 120 -22.58 -5.21 3.77
N MET A 121 -21.56 -6.05 3.64
CA MET A 121 -21.74 -7.49 3.48
C MET A 121 -22.38 -8.13 4.73
N ARG A 122 -22.03 -7.65 5.94
CA ARG A 122 -22.71 -8.09 7.17
C ARG A 122 -24.16 -7.67 7.21
N LYS A 123 -24.49 -6.45 6.82
CA LYS A 123 -25.89 -6.00 6.73
C LYS A 123 -26.66 -6.84 5.72
N LEU A 124 -26.02 -7.21 4.61
CA LEU A 124 -26.64 -8.09 3.63
C LEU A 124 -26.90 -9.50 4.21
N ILE A 125 -25.95 -10.07 4.95
CA ILE A 125 -26.15 -11.33 5.71
C ILE A 125 -27.32 -11.18 6.69
N GLU A 126 -27.35 -10.10 7.49
CA GLU A 126 -28.45 -9.81 8.43
C GLU A 126 -29.81 -9.76 7.72
N ARG A 127 -29.90 -9.12 6.54
CA ARG A 127 -31.14 -9.08 5.74
C ARG A 127 -31.53 -10.44 5.19
N ILE A 128 -30.57 -11.24 4.76
CA ILE A 128 -30.82 -12.62 4.27
C ILE A 128 -31.36 -13.47 5.42
N GLU A 129 -30.70 -13.43 6.58
CA GLU A 129 -31.10 -14.18 7.77
C GLU A 129 -32.50 -13.74 8.25
N LYS A 130 -32.71 -12.43 8.46
CA LYS A 130 -34.01 -11.89 8.91
C LYS A 130 -35.18 -12.27 8.00
N ASN A 131 -34.95 -12.38 6.69
CA ASN A 131 -36.00 -12.63 5.71
C ASN A 131 -36.05 -14.09 5.20
N ALA A 132 -35.10 -14.95 5.58
CA ALA A 132 -35.09 -16.36 5.17
C ALA A 132 -36.42 -17.10 5.45
N PRO A 133 -37.09 -16.91 6.61
CA PRO A 133 -38.35 -17.60 6.90
C PRO A 133 -39.54 -17.14 6.03
N LYS A 134 -39.49 -15.92 5.47
CA LYS A 134 -40.60 -15.35 4.69
C LYS A 134 -40.70 -15.92 3.27
N GLY A 135 -39.62 -16.54 2.79
CA GLY A 135 -39.48 -16.93 1.38
C GLY A 135 -39.34 -15.73 0.44
N ASN A 136 -38.99 -16.01 -0.82
CA ASN A 136 -38.82 -14.97 -1.85
C ASN A 136 -39.26 -15.49 -3.24
N PRO A 137 -40.56 -15.51 -3.53
CA PRO A 137 -41.07 -16.03 -4.81
C PRO A 137 -40.54 -15.27 -6.03
N ALA A 138 -40.34 -13.95 -5.90
CA ALA A 138 -39.76 -13.13 -6.96
C ALA A 138 -38.32 -13.53 -7.26
N ALA A 139 -37.48 -13.72 -6.24
CA ALA A 139 -36.12 -14.21 -6.43
C ALA A 139 -36.06 -15.66 -6.91
N SER A 140 -36.98 -16.53 -6.47
CA SER A 140 -37.06 -17.91 -6.98
C SER A 140 -37.29 -17.93 -8.49
N ARG A 141 -38.19 -17.08 -9.01
CA ARG A 141 -38.38 -16.92 -10.47
C ARG A 141 -37.16 -16.30 -11.14
N MET A 142 -36.60 -15.25 -10.57
CA MET A 142 -35.37 -14.58 -11.07
C MET A 142 -34.21 -15.57 -11.24
N LEU A 143 -34.05 -16.51 -10.31
CA LEU A 143 -32.97 -17.51 -10.32
C LEU A 143 -33.31 -18.76 -11.15
N GLY A 144 -34.46 -18.79 -11.84
CA GLY A 144 -34.88 -19.94 -12.64
C GLY A 144 -35.42 -21.14 -11.83
N ASN A 145 -35.62 -20.98 -10.52
CA ASN A 145 -36.12 -22.04 -9.62
C ASN A 145 -37.66 -22.14 -9.59
N SER A 146 -38.37 -21.28 -10.31
CA SER A 146 -39.84 -21.28 -10.38
C SER A 146 -40.30 -20.72 -11.73
N PRO A 147 -41.45 -21.18 -12.27
CA PRO A 147 -41.94 -20.72 -13.56
C PRO A 147 -42.37 -19.26 -13.53
N VAL A 148 -42.19 -18.58 -14.67
CA VAL A 148 -42.74 -17.26 -14.93
C VAL A 148 -44.23 -17.40 -15.25
N ILE A 149 -45.06 -16.50 -14.72
CA ILE A 149 -46.52 -16.54 -14.87
C ILE A 149 -46.97 -15.24 -15.54
N GLY A 150 -48.03 -15.35 -16.34
CA GLY A 150 -48.63 -14.24 -17.09
C GLY A 150 -48.19 -14.22 -18.55
N GLU A 151 -48.89 -13.41 -19.32
CA GLU A 151 -48.67 -13.23 -20.76
C GLU A 151 -48.49 -11.73 -21.06
N PRO A 152 -47.86 -11.35 -22.18
CA PRO A 152 -47.74 -9.95 -22.55
C PRO A 152 -49.12 -9.32 -22.66
N LYS A 153 -49.30 -8.11 -22.12
CA LYS A 153 -50.55 -7.36 -22.26
C LYS A 153 -50.32 -6.12 -23.10
N LEU A 154 -51.29 -5.77 -23.93
CA LEU A 154 -51.28 -4.47 -24.60
C LEU A 154 -51.60 -3.37 -23.58
N PRO A 155 -50.90 -2.23 -23.62
CA PRO A 155 -51.24 -1.09 -22.76
C PRO A 155 -52.63 -0.58 -23.12
N VAL A 156 -53.46 -0.31 -22.11
CA VAL A 156 -54.73 0.41 -22.29
C VAL A 156 -54.39 1.91 -22.29
N ILE A 157 -54.83 2.64 -23.32
CA ILE A 157 -54.41 4.03 -23.53
C ILE A 157 -55.64 4.93 -23.56
N ASP A 158 -55.91 5.58 -22.43
CA ASP A 158 -57.04 6.50 -22.28
C ASP A 158 -56.61 7.98 -22.35
N GLU A 159 -55.29 8.25 -22.43
CA GLU A 159 -54.72 9.61 -22.44
C GLU A 159 -53.87 9.92 -23.69
N PRO A 160 -54.10 11.05 -24.40
CA PRO A 160 -53.39 11.40 -25.64
C PRO A 160 -51.86 11.58 -25.51
N LYS A 161 -51.34 12.05 -24.37
CA LYS A 161 -49.89 12.23 -24.18
C LYS A 161 -49.17 10.91 -23.91
N LEU A 162 -49.81 10.01 -23.15
CA LEU A 162 -49.30 8.64 -22.98
C LEU A 162 -49.27 7.94 -24.34
N LEU A 163 -50.29 8.15 -25.17
CA LEU A 163 -50.35 7.66 -26.54
C LEU A 163 -49.15 8.14 -27.37
N GLU A 164 -48.78 9.42 -27.29
CA GLU A 164 -47.61 9.97 -27.99
C GLU A 164 -46.28 9.35 -27.51
N ASN A 165 -46.07 9.25 -26.19
CA ASN A 165 -44.90 8.60 -25.62
C ASN A 165 -44.81 7.12 -26.04
N LEU A 166 -45.92 6.39 -26.02
CA LEU A 166 -45.99 4.98 -26.43
C LEU A 166 -45.77 4.78 -27.93
N HIS A 167 -46.27 5.67 -28.79
CA HIS A 167 -46.02 5.64 -30.23
C HIS A 167 -44.57 5.93 -30.59
N SER A 168 -43.85 6.64 -29.72
CA SER A 168 -42.44 6.97 -29.92
C SER A 168 -41.47 5.79 -29.60
N LEU A 169 -41.98 4.71 -28.98
CA LEU A 169 -41.21 3.49 -28.70
C LEU A 169 -41.03 2.65 -29.97
N ASN A 170 -39.86 2.02 -30.13
CA ASN A 170 -39.71 0.99 -31.17
C ASN A 170 -40.34 -0.35 -30.74
N GLU A 171 -40.39 -1.29 -31.69
CA GLU A 171 -40.99 -2.61 -31.50
C GLU A 171 -40.44 -3.38 -30.29
N ASP A 172 -39.12 -3.37 -30.09
CA ASP A 172 -38.47 -4.08 -28.98
C ASP A 172 -38.85 -3.45 -27.62
N GLN A 173 -38.92 -2.12 -27.57
CA GLN A 173 -39.34 -1.38 -26.37
C GLN A 173 -40.83 -1.58 -26.07
N GLN A 174 -41.68 -1.70 -27.10
CA GLN A 174 -43.09 -2.03 -26.94
C GLN A 174 -43.27 -3.46 -26.39
N LYS A 175 -42.52 -4.45 -26.91
CA LYS A 175 -42.51 -5.81 -26.37
C LYS A 175 -42.06 -5.85 -24.91
N ALA A 176 -41.04 -5.04 -24.56
CA ALA A 176 -40.56 -4.92 -23.19
C ALA A 176 -41.64 -4.35 -22.26
N LEU A 177 -42.37 -3.31 -22.69
CA LEU A 177 -43.50 -2.77 -21.95
C LEU A 177 -44.60 -3.83 -21.77
N GLN A 178 -45.02 -4.50 -22.84
CA GLN A 178 -46.11 -5.49 -22.81
C GLN A 178 -45.79 -6.66 -21.87
N SER A 179 -44.55 -7.16 -21.90
CA SER A 179 -44.08 -8.19 -20.98
C SER A 179 -44.04 -7.68 -19.54
N ALA A 180 -43.52 -6.48 -19.30
CA ALA A 180 -43.43 -5.87 -17.97
C ALA A 180 -44.79 -5.68 -17.28
N ILE A 181 -45.84 -5.32 -18.03
CA ILE A 181 -47.17 -5.08 -17.46
C ILE A 181 -47.99 -6.36 -17.30
N GLY A 182 -47.71 -7.39 -18.10
CA GLY A 182 -48.48 -8.62 -18.18
C GLY A 182 -47.90 -9.82 -17.42
N ARG A 183 -46.57 -9.86 -17.22
CA ARG A 183 -45.85 -10.96 -16.57
C ARG A 183 -45.33 -10.58 -15.18
N ASN A 184 -45.12 -11.59 -14.34
CA ASN A 184 -44.53 -11.42 -13.01
C ASN A 184 -42.99 -11.39 -12.99
N LEU A 185 -42.34 -11.65 -14.13
CA LEU A 185 -40.90 -11.50 -14.34
C LEU A 185 -40.67 -11.07 -15.81
N THR A 186 -39.79 -10.10 -16.03
CA THR A 186 -39.31 -9.74 -17.37
C THR A 186 -37.82 -9.44 -17.31
N PHE A 187 -37.04 -10.07 -18.19
CA PHE A 187 -35.65 -9.70 -18.44
C PHE A 187 -35.59 -8.81 -19.68
N ILE A 188 -34.96 -7.65 -19.55
CA ILE A 188 -34.70 -6.74 -20.66
C ILE A 188 -33.18 -6.73 -20.86
N TRP A 189 -32.72 -7.28 -21.97
CA TRP A 189 -31.33 -7.20 -22.35
C TRP A 189 -31.13 -6.03 -23.30
N GLY A 190 -30.33 -5.05 -22.86
CA GLY A 190 -30.14 -3.82 -23.62
C GLY A 190 -28.68 -3.48 -23.83
N PRO A 191 -28.11 -3.80 -25.00
CA PRO A 191 -26.83 -3.29 -25.46
C PRO A 191 -26.72 -1.74 -25.40
N PRO A 192 -25.51 -1.17 -25.50
CA PRO A 192 -25.25 0.27 -25.49
C PRO A 192 -26.11 1.03 -26.50
N GLY A 193 -26.75 2.12 -26.04
CA GLY A 193 -27.54 3.00 -26.90
C GLY A 193 -28.93 2.49 -27.28
N THR A 194 -29.35 1.30 -26.81
CA THR A 194 -30.67 0.71 -27.17
C THR A 194 -31.87 1.31 -26.43
N GLY A 195 -31.63 2.31 -25.58
CA GLY A 195 -32.70 3.04 -24.89
C GLY A 195 -33.22 2.38 -23.61
N LYS A 196 -32.41 1.58 -22.89
CA LYS A 196 -32.77 0.97 -21.59
C LYS A 196 -33.47 1.94 -20.63
N THR A 197 -32.82 3.09 -20.35
CA THR A 197 -33.35 4.13 -19.45
C THR A 197 -34.69 4.69 -19.95
N ARG A 198 -34.85 4.83 -21.26
CA ARG A 198 -36.10 5.26 -21.89
C ARG A 198 -37.21 4.22 -21.72
N THR A 199 -36.88 2.95 -21.90
CA THR A 199 -37.79 1.83 -21.66
C THR A 199 -38.22 1.78 -20.19
N ILE A 200 -37.28 1.90 -19.25
CA ILE A 200 -37.57 1.94 -17.80
C ILE A 200 -38.51 3.09 -17.46
N GLY A 201 -38.23 4.30 -17.95
CA GLY A 201 -39.08 5.46 -17.66
C GLY A 201 -40.49 5.32 -18.23
N THR A 202 -40.63 4.78 -19.44
CA THR A 202 -41.95 4.57 -20.05
C THR A 202 -42.75 3.46 -19.33
N ILE A 203 -42.09 2.37 -18.94
CA ILE A 203 -42.69 1.32 -18.09
C ILE A 203 -43.16 1.93 -16.76
N THR A 204 -42.31 2.75 -16.13
CA THR A 204 -42.61 3.37 -14.84
C THR A 204 -43.78 4.35 -14.94
N GLU A 205 -43.81 5.19 -15.98
CA GLU A 205 -44.94 6.09 -16.24
C GLU A 205 -46.25 5.30 -16.37
N TYR A 206 -46.26 4.25 -17.19
CA TYR A 206 -47.45 3.44 -17.40
C TYR A 206 -47.94 2.79 -16.09
N LEU A 207 -47.02 2.15 -15.36
CA LEU A 207 -47.34 1.49 -14.08
C LEU A 207 -47.87 2.48 -13.03
N HIS A 208 -47.28 3.68 -12.98
CA HIS A 208 -47.74 4.74 -12.07
C HIS A 208 -49.17 5.18 -12.38
N ARG A 209 -49.51 5.37 -13.66
CA ARG A 209 -50.87 5.73 -14.10
C ARG A 209 -51.88 4.62 -13.79
N GLU A 210 -51.45 3.37 -13.84
CA GLU A 210 -52.20 2.20 -13.34
C GLU A 210 -52.26 2.10 -11.80
N LYS A 211 -51.87 3.16 -11.10
CA LYS A 211 -51.83 3.26 -9.62
C LYS A 211 -50.96 2.19 -8.96
N ARG A 212 -49.93 1.71 -9.66
CA ARG A 212 -48.94 0.78 -9.11
C ARG A 212 -47.76 1.54 -8.54
N THR A 213 -47.27 1.03 -7.43
CA THR A 213 -46.02 1.48 -6.80
C THR A 213 -44.81 0.86 -7.49
N VAL A 214 -43.77 1.66 -7.72
CA VAL A 214 -42.56 1.25 -8.46
C VAL A 214 -41.31 1.59 -7.66
N LEU A 215 -40.42 0.62 -7.48
CA LEU A 215 -39.07 0.85 -6.97
C LEU A 215 -38.05 0.60 -8.08
N ILE A 216 -37.34 1.64 -8.48
CA ILE A 216 -36.21 1.58 -9.41
C ILE A 216 -34.92 1.49 -8.60
N VAL A 217 -34.16 0.42 -8.85
CA VAL A 217 -32.91 0.12 -8.15
C VAL A 217 -31.79 -0.02 -9.16
N SER A 218 -30.65 0.62 -8.93
CA SER A 218 -29.44 0.40 -9.72
C SER A 218 -28.17 0.32 -8.88
N HIS A 219 -27.09 -0.18 -9.44
CA HIS A 219 -25.81 -0.33 -8.74
C HIS A 219 -25.11 1.01 -8.44
N THR A 220 -25.32 2.04 -9.27
CA THR A 220 -24.63 3.35 -9.15
C THR A 220 -25.62 4.50 -8.99
N ASN A 221 -25.22 5.57 -8.29
CA ASN A 221 -26.06 6.77 -8.16
C ASN A 221 -26.38 7.40 -9.51
N THR A 222 -25.40 7.45 -10.43
CA THR A 222 -25.58 8.02 -11.78
C THR A 222 -26.67 7.31 -12.58
N ALA A 223 -26.74 5.97 -12.52
CA ALA A 223 -27.78 5.21 -13.21
C ALA A 223 -29.17 5.49 -12.62
N VAL A 224 -29.29 5.55 -11.28
CA VAL A 224 -30.54 5.92 -10.61
C VAL A 224 -30.96 7.35 -10.99
N ASP A 225 -30.02 8.29 -11.01
CA ASP A 225 -30.31 9.68 -11.35
C ASP A 225 -30.81 9.82 -12.80
N GLN A 226 -30.18 9.14 -13.76
CA GLN A 226 -30.64 9.14 -15.15
C GLN A 226 -32.03 8.53 -15.29
N ALA A 227 -32.30 7.42 -14.58
CA ALA A 227 -33.62 6.79 -14.59
C ALA A 227 -34.69 7.73 -14.00
N ILE A 228 -34.42 8.34 -12.84
CA ILE A 228 -35.37 9.24 -12.17
C ILE A 228 -35.57 10.54 -12.96
N LYS A 229 -34.50 11.10 -13.54
CA LYS A 229 -34.60 12.25 -14.44
C LYS A 229 -35.47 11.96 -15.64
N HIS A 230 -35.32 10.78 -16.25
CA HIS A 230 -36.14 10.40 -17.38
C HIS A 230 -37.60 10.20 -16.98
N VAL A 231 -37.86 9.56 -15.83
CA VAL A 231 -39.23 9.43 -15.27
C VAL A 231 -39.84 10.81 -14.99
N ALA A 232 -39.09 11.72 -14.36
CA ALA A 232 -39.54 13.08 -14.05
C ALA A 232 -39.86 13.88 -15.33
N PHE A 233 -39.00 13.75 -16.36
CA PHE A 233 -39.22 14.35 -17.67
C PHE A 233 -40.52 13.84 -18.30
N THR A 234 -40.71 12.52 -18.38
CA THR A 234 -41.88 11.91 -19.03
C THR A 234 -43.18 12.22 -18.29
N LEU A 235 -43.13 12.37 -16.96
CA LEU A 235 -44.28 12.75 -16.15
C LEU A 235 -44.62 14.26 -16.21
N HIS A 236 -43.91 15.06 -17.03
CA HIS A 236 -44.23 16.43 -17.47
C HIS A 236 -44.96 17.34 -16.45
N TYR A 237 -44.19 17.96 -15.54
CA TYR A 237 -44.54 19.12 -14.69
C TYR A 237 -46.00 19.19 -14.18
N GLN A 238 -46.42 18.17 -13.43
CA GLN A 238 -47.61 18.26 -12.56
C GLN A 238 -47.64 17.12 -11.52
N LEU A 239 -46.48 16.61 -11.09
CA LEU A 239 -46.48 15.59 -10.03
C LEU A 239 -46.88 16.23 -8.70
N PRO A 240 -47.91 15.70 -8.01
CA PRO A 240 -48.18 16.06 -6.63
C PRO A 240 -46.95 15.81 -5.75
N GLU A 241 -46.84 16.59 -4.68
CA GLU A 241 -45.72 16.52 -3.75
C GLU A 241 -45.49 15.08 -3.24
N GLY A 242 -44.24 14.61 -3.29
CA GLY A 242 -43.82 13.31 -2.77
C GLY A 242 -44.15 12.10 -3.64
N VAL A 243 -44.69 12.24 -4.85
CA VAL A 243 -45.07 11.10 -5.72
C VAL A 243 -43.86 10.35 -6.29
N LEU A 244 -42.83 11.07 -6.71
CA LEU A 244 -41.56 10.56 -7.25
C LEU A 244 -40.42 10.97 -6.32
N LEU A 245 -39.65 10.01 -5.84
CA LEU A 245 -38.64 10.24 -4.81
C LEU A 245 -37.30 9.61 -5.18
N ARG A 246 -36.24 10.40 -5.16
CA ARG A 246 -34.85 9.98 -5.22
C ARG A 246 -34.29 9.87 -3.80
N ILE A 247 -33.94 8.65 -3.40
CA ILE A 247 -33.37 8.34 -2.08
C ILE A 247 -31.90 7.99 -2.23
N GLY A 248 -31.05 8.71 -1.51
CA GLY A 248 -29.59 8.59 -1.57
C GLY A 248 -28.97 9.85 -2.16
N GLU A 249 -27.68 9.76 -2.41
CA GLU A 249 -26.91 10.90 -2.89
C GLU A 249 -27.10 11.15 -4.39
N VAL A 250 -27.11 12.41 -4.80
CA VAL A 250 -27.32 12.85 -6.18
C VAL A 250 -25.99 13.21 -6.84
N ARG A 251 -25.84 12.81 -8.09
CA ARG A 251 -24.68 13.01 -8.97
C ARG A 251 -24.97 13.84 -10.19
N ASP A 252 -26.15 13.66 -10.79
CA ASP A 252 -26.56 14.48 -11.91
C ASP A 252 -26.96 15.87 -11.40
N GLU A 253 -26.11 16.88 -11.63
CA GLU A 253 -26.40 18.28 -11.28
C GLU A 253 -27.70 18.76 -11.90
N ALA A 254 -28.01 18.32 -13.13
CA ALA A 254 -29.26 18.69 -13.79
C ALA A 254 -30.48 18.04 -13.12
N LEU A 255 -30.36 16.85 -12.53
CA LEU A 255 -31.45 16.30 -11.71
C LEU A 255 -31.69 17.19 -10.48
N ALA A 256 -30.62 17.63 -9.83
CA ALA A 256 -30.71 18.47 -8.64
C ALA A 256 -31.23 19.88 -8.94
N SER A 257 -30.88 20.47 -10.09
CA SER A 257 -31.33 21.80 -10.49
C SER A 257 -32.73 21.81 -11.11
N ASP A 258 -33.00 20.88 -12.02
CA ASP A 258 -34.21 20.92 -12.85
C ASP A 258 -35.41 20.29 -12.12
N TYR A 259 -35.13 19.35 -11.21
CA TYR A 259 -36.16 18.60 -10.47
C TYR A 259 -35.87 18.51 -8.96
N PRO A 260 -35.64 19.63 -8.24
CA PRO A 260 -35.26 19.60 -6.82
C PRO A 260 -36.32 18.92 -5.94
N ASP A 261 -37.59 18.99 -6.31
CA ASP A 261 -38.71 18.38 -5.58
C ASP A 261 -38.72 16.85 -5.64
N VAL A 262 -37.92 16.19 -6.50
CA VAL A 262 -37.80 14.72 -6.45
C VAL A 262 -36.85 14.26 -5.35
N LEU A 263 -36.08 15.16 -4.74
CA LEU A 263 -35.05 14.80 -3.76
C LEU A 263 -35.64 14.68 -2.36
N LEU A 264 -35.40 13.54 -1.70
CA LEU A 264 -35.92 13.30 -0.34
C LEU A 264 -35.52 14.40 0.65
N LYS A 265 -34.25 14.80 0.64
CA LYS A 265 -33.76 15.87 1.51
C LYS A 265 -34.52 17.18 1.30
N LYS A 266 -34.82 17.54 0.04
CA LYS A 266 -35.57 18.76 -0.29
C LYS A 266 -37.03 18.70 0.14
N GLN A 267 -37.65 17.53 0.01
CA GLN A 267 -39.01 17.30 0.50
C GLN A 267 -39.09 17.42 2.03
N VAL A 268 -38.16 16.80 2.77
CA VAL A 268 -38.08 16.92 4.23
C VAL A 268 -37.78 18.37 4.67
N GLU A 269 -36.82 19.04 4.01
CA GLU A 269 -36.50 20.45 4.25
C GLU A 269 -37.71 21.36 4.04
N ARG A 270 -38.52 21.09 3.02
CA ARG A 270 -39.72 21.88 2.69
C ARG A 270 -40.84 21.66 3.70
N GLN A 271 -41.10 20.41 4.09
CA GLN A 271 -42.14 20.07 5.06
C GLN A 271 -41.78 20.45 6.50
N SER A 272 -40.48 20.55 6.83
CA SER A 272 -39.97 20.82 8.17
C SER A 272 -38.99 22.01 8.20
N LYS A 273 -39.27 23.07 7.44
CA LYS A 273 -38.37 24.22 7.26
C LYS A 273 -37.92 24.86 8.57
N GLU A 274 -38.85 25.02 9.52
CA GLU A 274 -38.55 25.61 10.82
C GLU A 274 -37.61 24.72 11.64
N LEU A 275 -37.89 23.41 11.72
CA LEU A 275 -37.07 22.44 12.44
C LEU A 275 -35.66 22.31 11.84
N VAL A 276 -35.54 22.32 10.51
CA VAL A 276 -34.24 22.31 9.84
C VAL A 276 -33.44 23.57 10.16
N GLY A 277 -34.08 24.75 10.11
CA GLY A 277 -33.44 26.00 10.48
C GLY A 277 -32.99 26.04 11.96
N GLN A 278 -33.80 25.49 12.86
CA GLN A 278 -33.45 25.33 14.28
C GLN A 278 -32.25 24.38 14.45
N ARG A 279 -32.27 23.21 13.81
CA ARG A 279 -31.15 22.24 13.85
C ARG A 279 -29.85 22.88 13.39
N ASP A 280 -29.84 23.56 12.24
CA ASP A 280 -28.63 24.14 11.66
C ASP A 280 -28.05 25.26 12.54
N LYS A 281 -28.93 26.03 13.20
CA LYS A 281 -28.52 27.02 14.21
C LYS A 281 -27.88 26.35 15.44
N LEU A 282 -28.48 25.28 15.97
CA LEU A 282 -27.94 24.55 17.12
C LEU A 282 -26.60 23.87 16.80
N ILE A 283 -26.46 23.29 15.59
CA ILE A 283 -25.19 22.73 15.12
C ILE A 283 -24.10 23.81 15.07
N SER A 284 -24.44 24.99 14.53
CA SER A 284 -23.50 26.12 14.47
C SER A 284 -23.08 26.59 15.87
N GLN A 285 -24.03 26.71 16.82
CA GLN A 285 -23.74 27.07 18.21
C GLN A 285 -22.86 26.03 18.91
N LYS A 286 -23.14 24.73 18.71
CA LYS A 286 -22.33 23.63 19.24
C LYS A 286 -20.90 23.68 18.71
N GLN A 287 -20.74 23.95 17.41
CA GLN A 287 -19.43 24.03 16.78
C GLN A 287 -18.60 25.19 17.35
N VAL A 288 -19.20 26.37 17.50
CA VAL A 288 -18.53 27.53 18.12
C VAL A 288 -18.05 27.20 19.54
N LEU A 289 -18.90 26.58 20.37
CA LEU A 289 -18.53 26.17 21.72
C LEU A 289 -17.42 25.09 21.73
N ALA A 290 -17.46 24.15 20.80
CA ALA A 290 -16.41 23.13 20.68
C ALA A 290 -15.06 23.74 20.27
N ASP A 291 -15.07 24.72 19.35
CA ASP A 291 -13.87 25.44 18.92
C ASP A 291 -13.29 26.31 20.04
N GLU A 292 -14.13 26.84 20.94
CA GLU A 292 -13.68 27.54 22.16
C GLU A 292 -13.19 26.60 23.27
N LEU A 293 -13.78 25.41 23.39
CA LEU A 293 -13.42 24.42 24.42
C LEU A 293 -12.04 23.80 24.16
N ASN A 294 -11.73 23.44 22.91
CA ASN A 294 -10.48 22.80 22.51
C ASN A 294 -9.21 23.52 23.01
N PRO A 295 -9.01 24.84 22.76
CA PRO A 295 -7.83 25.55 23.26
C PRO A 295 -7.81 25.61 24.79
N LEU A 296 -8.97 25.64 25.43
CA LEU A 296 -9.10 25.69 26.89
C LEU A 296 -8.72 24.36 27.54
N GLU A 297 -9.12 23.23 26.96
CA GLU A 297 -8.69 21.89 27.40
C GLU A 297 -7.20 21.64 27.16
N ASN A 298 -6.66 22.16 26.06
CA ASN A 298 -5.22 22.16 25.81
C ASN A 298 -4.47 22.96 26.89
N GLN A 299 -4.95 24.16 27.23
CA GLN A 299 -4.36 24.97 28.31
C GLN A 299 -4.42 24.24 29.66
N ILE A 300 -5.56 23.65 30.02
CA ILE A 300 -5.70 22.84 31.25
C ILE A 300 -4.67 21.71 31.28
N SER A 301 -4.56 20.95 30.19
CA SER A 301 -3.63 19.81 30.08
C SER A 301 -2.17 20.22 30.23
N VAL A 302 -1.79 21.39 29.67
CA VAL A 302 -0.44 21.95 29.79
C VAL A 302 -0.15 22.35 31.23
N ILE A 303 -1.10 23.01 31.91
CA ILE A 303 -0.94 23.45 33.30
C ILE A 303 -0.85 22.25 34.26
N GLU A 304 -1.71 21.24 34.07
CA GLU A 304 -1.66 19.99 34.84
C GLU A 304 -0.33 19.26 34.64
N TRP A 305 0.16 19.21 33.39
CA TRP A 305 1.48 18.66 33.12
C TRP A 305 2.58 19.42 33.87
N VAL A 306 2.56 20.76 33.92
CA VAL A 306 3.55 21.53 34.70
C VAL A 306 3.53 21.11 36.17
N ALA A 307 2.34 20.98 36.76
CA ALA A 307 2.18 20.58 38.16
C ALA A 307 2.71 19.16 38.41
N ASP A 308 2.30 18.20 37.58
CA ASP A 308 2.60 16.77 37.76
C ASP A 308 4.05 16.41 37.40
N SER A 309 4.65 17.12 36.44
CA SER A 309 5.97 16.76 35.91
C SER A 309 7.14 17.14 36.80
N THR A 310 6.90 17.92 37.86
CA THR A 310 7.97 18.41 38.74
C THR A 310 8.73 17.25 39.41
N SER A 311 8.01 16.22 39.89
CA SER A 311 8.66 15.03 40.47
C SER A 311 9.36 14.17 39.42
N ASP A 312 8.77 14.08 38.23
CA ASP A 312 9.30 13.26 37.14
C ASP A 312 10.59 13.84 36.58
N ILE A 313 10.65 15.17 36.43
CA ILE A 313 11.84 15.92 36.04
C ILE A 313 12.92 15.78 37.10
N PHE A 314 12.58 15.90 38.39
CA PHE A 314 13.53 15.71 39.49
C PHE A 314 14.10 14.28 39.52
N SER A 315 13.24 13.28 39.33
CA SER A 315 13.64 11.88 39.20
C SER A 315 14.57 11.67 38.00
N ALA A 316 14.27 12.28 36.85
CA ALA A 316 15.10 12.21 35.65
C ALA A 316 16.47 12.87 35.86
N GLN A 317 16.54 14.03 36.53
CA GLN A 317 17.79 14.67 36.93
C GLN A 317 18.64 13.77 37.83
N LYS A 318 18.03 13.19 38.88
CA LYS A 318 18.73 12.25 39.78
C LYS A 318 19.22 11.00 39.05
N GLN A 319 18.44 10.47 38.12
CA GLN A 319 18.85 9.33 37.29
C GLN A 319 20.01 9.68 36.36
N LEU A 320 20.03 10.90 35.80
CA LEU A 320 21.14 11.40 34.99
C LEU A 320 22.42 11.57 35.82
N GLU A 321 22.32 12.08 37.05
CA GLU A 321 23.47 12.14 37.98
C GLU A 321 24.04 10.75 38.29
N ILE A 322 23.18 9.77 38.55
CA ILE A 322 23.58 8.37 38.78
C ILE A 322 24.26 7.81 37.52
N LEU A 323 23.72 8.09 36.34
CA LEU A 323 24.30 7.68 35.08
C LEU A 323 25.69 8.28 34.89
N ASN A 324 25.84 9.59 35.08
CA ASN A 324 27.12 10.28 34.99
C ASN A 324 28.15 9.74 35.99
N LYS A 325 27.71 9.45 37.22
CA LYS A 325 28.58 8.82 38.23
C LYS A 325 29.07 7.44 37.79
N LYS A 326 28.17 6.60 37.25
CA LYS A 326 28.52 5.28 36.72
C LYS A 326 29.42 5.37 35.48
N GLU A 327 29.18 6.31 34.58
CA GLU A 327 30.00 6.53 33.38
C GLU A 327 31.40 7.08 33.75
N ASN A 328 31.50 7.96 34.75
CA ASN A 328 32.79 8.42 35.31
C ASN A 328 33.55 7.31 36.05
N GLU A 329 32.84 6.45 36.78
CA GLU A 329 33.43 5.28 37.43
C GLU A 329 33.99 4.31 36.37
N LEU A 330 33.26 4.10 35.26
CA LEU A 330 33.74 3.36 34.09
C LEU A 330 35.01 3.98 33.47
N LEU A 331 35.07 5.31 33.35
CA LEU A 331 36.26 6.02 32.85
C LEU A 331 37.48 5.82 33.76
N SER A 332 37.29 5.69 35.08
CA SER A 332 38.38 5.47 36.04
C SER A 332 39.06 4.09 35.92
N PHE A 333 38.41 3.12 35.27
CA PHE A 333 38.99 1.79 35.02
C PHE A 333 39.92 1.74 33.79
N GLY A 334 40.08 2.85 33.05
CA GLY A 334 40.91 2.96 31.86
C GLY A 334 40.18 2.57 30.57
N GLU A 335 40.61 3.10 29.42
CA GLU A 335 40.05 2.81 28.10
C GLU A 335 40.40 1.39 27.61
N GLU A 336 39.83 0.36 28.22
CA GLU A 336 39.74 -0.94 27.54
C GLU A 336 38.61 -0.88 26.52
N GLN A 337 38.95 -0.49 25.28
CA GLN A 337 38.09 -0.62 24.09
C GLN A 337 37.86 -2.08 23.68
N GLU A 338 37.89 -3.04 24.61
CA GLU A 338 37.62 -4.44 24.29
C GLU A 338 36.13 -4.62 23.96
N LYS A 339 35.86 -5.33 22.86
CA LYS A 339 34.48 -5.63 22.46
C LYS A 339 33.85 -6.57 23.51
N PRO A 340 32.53 -6.49 23.76
CA PRO A 340 31.87 -7.35 24.75
C PRO A 340 32.10 -8.87 24.57
N VAL A 341 32.39 -9.29 23.32
CA VAL A 341 32.72 -10.67 22.97
C VAL A 341 34.12 -11.06 23.47
N GLU A 342 35.10 -10.16 23.35
CA GLU A 342 36.49 -10.37 23.77
C GLU A 342 36.58 -10.45 25.30
N ILE A 343 35.87 -9.56 26.02
CA ILE A 343 35.75 -9.60 27.49
C ILE A 343 35.18 -10.95 27.96
N ALA A 344 34.12 -11.44 27.30
CA ALA A 344 33.51 -12.73 27.65
C ALA A 344 34.47 -13.91 27.38
N GLN A 345 35.25 -13.87 26.30
CA GLN A 345 36.27 -14.87 25.98
C GLN A 345 37.43 -14.84 26.97
N ARG A 346 37.86 -13.65 27.39
CA ARG A 346 38.94 -13.45 28.37
C ARG A 346 38.56 -13.97 29.75
N ILE A 347 37.35 -13.67 30.24
CA ILE A 347 36.81 -14.26 31.48
C ILE A 347 36.75 -15.79 31.38
N ALA A 348 36.28 -16.33 30.25
CA ALA A 348 36.20 -17.79 30.07
C ALA A 348 37.58 -18.45 30.09
N SER A 349 38.59 -17.79 29.49
CA SER A 349 39.98 -18.24 29.51
C SER A 349 40.56 -18.23 30.93
N LEU A 350 40.44 -17.12 31.65
CA LEU A 350 40.96 -16.98 33.02
C LEU A 350 40.30 -17.96 33.99
N ARG A 351 38.98 -18.18 33.87
CA ARG A 351 38.27 -19.19 34.68
C ARG A 351 38.76 -20.62 34.41
N LYS A 352 39.13 -20.93 33.15
CA LYS A 352 39.71 -22.22 32.78
C LYS A 352 41.08 -22.43 33.41
N GLU A 353 41.88 -21.36 33.49
CA GLU A 353 43.19 -21.35 34.13
C GLU A 353 43.08 -21.51 35.66
N ILE A 354 42.15 -20.80 36.31
CA ILE A 354 41.87 -20.94 37.74
C ILE A 354 41.47 -22.38 38.09
N ASN A 355 40.66 -23.04 37.25
CA ASN A 355 40.23 -24.42 37.46
C ASN A 355 41.37 -25.47 37.33
N TYR A 356 42.55 -25.09 36.82
CA TYR A 356 43.72 -25.97 36.78
C TYR A 356 44.35 -26.14 38.17
N TYR A 357 44.12 -25.19 39.08
CA TYR A 357 44.64 -25.20 40.44
C TYR A 357 43.60 -25.78 41.42
N PRO A 358 44.04 -26.41 42.54
CA PRO A 358 43.12 -26.82 43.61
C PRO A 358 42.32 -25.63 44.15
N PRO A 359 41.12 -25.84 44.72
CA PRO A 359 40.33 -24.75 45.30
C PRO A 359 41.15 -23.90 46.28
N ILE A 360 41.02 -22.57 46.21
CA ILE A 360 41.83 -21.63 46.98
C ILE A 360 41.75 -21.89 48.50
N ASP A 361 40.59 -22.31 49.00
CA ASP A 361 40.40 -22.66 50.41
C ASP A 361 41.25 -23.87 50.83
N LYS A 362 41.38 -24.86 49.93
CA LYS A 362 42.25 -26.03 50.14
C LYS A 362 43.72 -25.61 50.10
N GLN A 363 44.09 -24.69 49.20
CA GLN A 363 45.46 -24.16 49.14
C GLN A 363 45.83 -23.38 50.41
N LYS A 364 44.93 -22.52 50.92
CA LYS A 364 45.08 -21.78 52.18
C LYS A 364 45.22 -22.73 53.37
N LEU A 365 44.40 -23.77 53.42
CA LEU A 365 44.48 -24.78 54.48
C LEU A 365 45.80 -25.55 54.45
N ASP A 366 46.27 -25.97 53.27
CA ASP A 366 47.56 -26.64 53.09
C ASP A 366 48.72 -25.72 53.53
N PHE A 367 48.66 -24.44 53.18
CA PHE A 367 49.65 -23.44 53.57
C PHE A 367 49.74 -23.29 55.09
N VAL A 368 48.59 -23.15 55.77
CA VAL A 368 48.51 -23.07 57.24
C VAL A 368 49.02 -24.35 57.92
N LYS A 369 48.71 -25.53 57.37
CA LYS A 369 49.21 -26.80 57.90
C LYS A 369 50.73 -26.90 57.80
N LEU A 370 51.31 -26.49 56.67
CA LEU A 370 52.76 -26.47 56.48
C LEU A 370 53.45 -25.44 57.36
N SER A 371 52.89 -24.23 57.50
CA SER A 371 53.47 -23.20 58.38
C SER A 371 53.45 -23.63 59.84
N THR A 372 52.38 -24.30 60.28
CA THR A 372 52.27 -24.85 61.64
C THR A 372 53.28 -25.99 61.86
N LYS A 373 53.48 -26.87 60.86
CA LYS A 373 54.51 -27.93 60.92
C LYS A 373 55.92 -27.34 61.04
N ILE A 374 56.22 -26.29 60.29
CA ILE A 374 57.51 -25.59 60.37
C ILE A 374 57.73 -24.99 61.77
N ALA A 375 56.75 -24.28 62.31
CA ALA A 375 56.83 -23.71 63.66
C ALA A 375 57.04 -24.79 64.74
N SER A 376 56.40 -25.95 64.60
CA SER A 376 56.61 -27.10 65.48
C SER A 376 58.04 -27.66 65.37
N LEU A 377 58.60 -27.74 64.16
CA LEU A 377 59.97 -28.21 63.93
C LEU A 377 60.99 -27.21 64.49
N ASP A 378 60.75 -25.90 64.36
CA ASP A 378 61.60 -24.85 64.96
C ASP A 378 61.66 -24.99 66.48
N SER A 379 60.52 -25.21 67.14
CA SER A 379 60.47 -25.46 68.59
C SER A 379 61.28 -26.70 68.97
N GLN A 380 61.07 -27.82 68.27
CA GLN A 380 61.80 -29.08 68.55
C GLN A 380 63.31 -28.93 68.35
N ILE A 381 63.74 -28.22 67.30
CA ILE A 381 65.16 -27.93 67.07
C ILE A 381 65.72 -27.06 68.20
N SER A 382 64.96 -26.06 68.66
CA SER A 382 65.37 -25.18 69.77
C SER A 382 65.51 -25.97 71.08
N ASP A 383 64.54 -26.81 71.40
CA ASP A 383 64.54 -27.63 72.62
C ASP A 383 65.72 -28.62 72.62
N GLN A 384 65.94 -29.30 71.49
CA GLN A 384 67.05 -30.23 71.32
C GLN A 384 68.41 -29.53 71.39
N LYS A 385 68.53 -28.30 70.88
CA LYS A 385 69.74 -27.49 71.03
C LYS A 385 69.99 -27.08 72.48
N ALA A 386 68.96 -26.73 73.24
CA ALA A 386 69.10 -26.42 74.66
C ALA A 386 69.58 -27.65 75.46
N LEU A 387 69.01 -28.83 75.16
CA LEU A 387 69.46 -30.10 75.74
C LEU A 387 70.90 -30.44 75.35
N LEU A 388 71.30 -30.16 74.10
CA LEU A 388 72.67 -30.33 73.63
C LEU A 388 73.64 -29.42 74.39
N ASP A 389 73.31 -28.13 74.55
CA ASP A 389 74.12 -27.15 75.28
C ASP A 389 74.34 -27.58 76.74
N ASP A 390 73.28 -28.03 77.41
CA ASP A 390 73.37 -28.54 78.77
C ASP A 390 74.16 -29.85 78.83
N ALA A 391 73.97 -30.75 77.87
CA ALA A 391 74.74 -31.99 77.77
C ALA A 391 76.23 -31.74 77.54
N GLU A 392 76.59 -30.74 76.72
CA GLU A 392 77.98 -30.31 76.46
C GLU A 392 78.62 -29.65 77.69
N LYS A 393 77.86 -28.82 78.44
CA LYS A 393 78.32 -28.29 79.74
C LYS A 393 78.59 -29.39 80.74
N ILE A 394 77.68 -30.37 80.86
CA ILE A 394 77.84 -31.53 81.76
C ILE A 394 79.04 -32.39 81.33
N LEU A 395 79.23 -32.60 80.02
CA LEU A 395 80.40 -33.30 79.49
C LEU A 395 81.71 -32.58 79.88
N THR A 396 81.75 -31.26 79.72
CA THR A 396 82.92 -30.44 80.08
C THR A 396 83.23 -30.52 81.58
N GLN A 397 82.20 -30.43 82.42
CA GLN A 397 82.34 -30.59 83.87
C GLN A 397 82.78 -31.99 84.27
N SER A 398 82.25 -33.03 83.62
CA SER A 398 82.61 -34.43 83.91
C SER A 398 84.03 -34.78 83.46
N SER A 399 84.48 -34.27 82.31
CA SER A 399 85.84 -34.50 81.78
C SER A 399 86.92 -33.86 82.66
N ASN A 400 86.64 -32.72 83.28
CA ASN A 400 87.58 -31.98 84.12
C ASN A 400 87.55 -32.39 85.62
N THR A 401 86.72 -33.36 86.00
CA THR A 401 86.54 -33.78 87.40
C THR A 401 87.07 -35.21 87.62
N GLY A 402 87.93 -35.40 88.63
CA GLY A 402 88.48 -36.71 89.00
C GLY A 402 87.42 -37.73 89.47
N ALA A 403 87.69 -39.02 89.31
CA ALA A 403 86.70 -40.11 89.45
C ALA A 403 85.91 -40.10 90.78
N LEU A 404 86.57 -39.81 91.90
CA LEU A 404 85.96 -39.76 93.24
C LEU A 404 84.99 -38.58 93.41
N MET A 405 85.32 -37.41 92.84
CA MET A 405 84.47 -36.21 92.91
C MET A 405 83.26 -36.28 91.98
N ARG A 406 83.35 -37.01 90.85
CA ARG A 406 82.20 -37.27 89.96
C ARG A 406 81.09 -38.05 90.66
N PHE A 407 81.45 -39.05 91.47
CA PHE A 407 80.50 -39.87 92.21
C PHE A 407 79.72 -39.05 93.26
N PHE A 408 80.42 -38.21 94.04
CA PHE A 408 79.79 -37.32 95.03
C PHE A 408 78.85 -36.28 94.41
N LYS A 409 79.19 -35.72 93.24
CA LYS A 409 78.36 -34.76 92.51
C LYS A 409 77.31 -35.40 91.60
N ARG A 410 77.21 -36.74 91.57
CA ARG A 410 76.35 -37.51 90.66
C ARG A 410 76.51 -37.13 89.17
N LEU A 411 77.74 -36.85 88.74
CA LEU A 411 78.05 -36.54 87.34
C LEU A 411 78.25 -37.84 86.53
N PRO A 412 77.69 -37.95 85.31
CA PRO A 412 77.81 -39.14 84.45
C PRO A 412 79.25 -39.36 83.95
N LYS A 413 79.61 -40.56 83.49
CA LYS A 413 80.94 -40.81 82.91
C LYS A 413 81.12 -39.99 81.61
N PRO A 414 82.33 -39.46 81.31
CA PRO A 414 82.57 -38.68 80.11
C PRO A 414 82.22 -39.42 78.81
N GLU A 415 82.53 -40.71 78.72
CA GLU A 415 82.26 -41.54 77.53
C GLU A 415 80.75 -41.67 77.25
N ASP A 416 79.96 -41.98 78.29
CA ASP A 416 78.49 -42.09 78.20
C ASP A 416 77.85 -40.74 77.85
N GLN A 417 78.36 -39.65 78.43
CA GLN A 417 77.86 -38.30 78.16
C GLN A 417 78.28 -37.81 76.75
N GLN A 418 79.42 -38.23 76.23
CA GLN A 418 79.86 -37.93 74.87
C GLN A 418 79.00 -38.65 73.82
N ALA A 419 78.58 -39.90 74.10
CA ALA A 419 77.62 -40.61 73.28
C ALA A 419 76.25 -39.89 73.25
N ASN A 420 75.81 -39.33 74.38
CA ASN A 420 74.58 -38.52 74.45
C ASN A 420 74.65 -37.25 73.59
N VAL A 421 75.78 -36.52 73.65
CA VAL A 421 76.03 -35.33 72.81
C VAL A 421 76.01 -35.68 71.31
N ILE A 422 76.60 -36.80 70.91
CA ILE A 422 76.58 -37.26 69.50
C ILE A 422 75.15 -37.61 69.06
N ASN A 423 74.38 -38.30 69.89
CA ASN A 423 73.00 -38.66 69.59
C ASN A 423 72.11 -37.41 69.41
N LEU A 424 72.22 -36.43 70.33
CA LEU A 424 71.51 -35.15 70.22
C LEU A 424 71.90 -34.38 68.95
N LYS A 425 73.19 -34.37 68.58
CA LYS A 425 73.65 -33.77 67.30
C LYS A 425 73.04 -34.44 66.07
N MET A 426 72.91 -35.77 66.08
CA MET A 426 72.25 -36.51 64.99
C MET A 426 70.75 -36.19 64.91
N GLN A 427 70.05 -36.17 66.05
CA GLN A 427 68.63 -35.82 66.10
C GLN A 427 68.36 -34.40 65.60
N ILE A 428 69.21 -33.44 65.95
CA ILE A 428 69.13 -32.07 65.44
C ILE A 428 69.37 -32.04 63.91
N ALA A 429 70.34 -32.81 63.40
CA ALA A 429 70.61 -32.86 61.97
C ALA A 429 69.41 -33.38 61.17
N ASP A 430 68.75 -34.43 61.65
CA ASP A 430 67.54 -34.99 61.03
C ASP A 430 66.37 -33.98 61.04
N LEU A 431 66.14 -33.32 62.17
CA LEU A 431 65.11 -32.27 62.29
C LEU A 431 65.39 -31.07 61.37
N VAL A 432 66.65 -30.64 61.25
CA VAL A 432 67.06 -29.55 60.34
C VAL A 432 66.83 -29.91 58.88
N ILE A 433 67.07 -31.17 58.49
CA ILE A 433 66.77 -31.66 57.13
C ILE A 433 65.26 -31.64 56.86
N GLU A 434 64.45 -32.12 57.81
CA GLU A 434 62.99 -32.12 57.67
C GLU A 434 62.42 -30.69 57.63
N HIS A 435 62.95 -29.79 58.46
CA HIS A 435 62.60 -28.38 58.46
C HIS A 435 62.92 -27.70 57.12
N LYS A 436 64.10 -27.94 56.56
CA LYS A 436 64.50 -27.41 55.24
C LYS A 436 63.55 -27.89 54.13
N LYS A 437 63.20 -29.17 54.11
CA LYS A 437 62.22 -29.72 53.16
C LYS A 437 60.86 -29.04 53.30
N ALA A 438 60.36 -28.87 54.52
CA ALA A 438 59.09 -28.21 54.77
C ALA A 438 59.10 -26.73 54.31
N GLN A 439 60.20 -26.00 54.56
CA GLN A 439 60.37 -24.61 54.12
C GLN A 439 60.38 -24.48 52.58
N ASP A 440 61.06 -25.38 51.88
CA ASP A 440 61.07 -25.36 50.40
C ASP A 440 59.68 -25.63 49.82
N PHE A 441 58.93 -26.57 50.40
CA PHE A 441 57.53 -26.81 50.02
C PHE A 441 56.60 -25.63 50.31
N LEU A 442 56.80 -24.92 51.44
CA LEU A 442 56.02 -23.73 51.79
C LEU A 442 56.20 -22.62 50.74
N LYS A 443 57.43 -22.38 50.27
CA LYS A 443 57.72 -21.38 49.22
C LYS A 443 56.98 -21.68 47.91
N VAL A 444 56.96 -22.94 47.49
CA VAL A 444 56.24 -23.36 46.28
C VAL A 444 54.74 -23.16 46.44
N LYS A 445 54.16 -23.58 47.57
CA LYS A 445 52.73 -23.39 47.86
C LYS A 445 52.34 -21.92 47.96
N GLN A 446 53.21 -21.07 48.51
CA GLN A 446 53.00 -19.62 48.58
C GLN A 446 52.93 -18.98 47.18
N SER A 447 53.82 -19.38 46.27
CA SER A 447 53.82 -18.90 44.89
C SER A 447 52.53 -19.26 44.15
N VAL A 448 52.07 -20.52 44.29
CA VAL A 448 50.82 -21.00 43.68
C VAL A 448 49.60 -20.27 44.26
N LEU A 449 49.56 -20.06 45.59
CA LEU A 449 48.47 -19.34 46.24
C LEU A 449 48.39 -17.89 45.76
N ASN A 450 49.53 -17.17 45.73
CA ASN A 450 49.61 -15.80 45.25
C ASN A 450 49.16 -15.68 43.79
N HIS A 451 49.58 -16.60 42.93
CA HIS A 451 49.19 -16.59 41.52
C HIS A 451 47.68 -16.85 41.33
N THR A 452 47.11 -17.80 42.08
CA THR A 452 45.68 -18.07 42.05
C THR A 452 44.87 -16.86 42.56
N GLU A 453 45.36 -16.16 43.58
CA GLU A 453 44.75 -14.92 44.10
C GLU A 453 44.76 -13.77 43.07
N ILE A 454 45.85 -13.62 42.32
CA ILE A 454 45.96 -12.63 41.24
C ILE A 454 44.92 -12.89 40.14
N LEU A 455 44.80 -14.14 39.69
CA LEU A 455 43.84 -14.51 38.63
C LEU A 455 42.37 -14.29 39.06
N ILE A 456 42.04 -14.61 40.32
CA ILE A 456 40.69 -14.36 40.87
C ILE A 456 40.40 -12.85 40.97
N ALA A 457 41.38 -12.06 41.39
CA ALA A 457 41.25 -10.60 41.46
C ALA A 457 41.04 -9.97 40.07
N GLU A 458 41.73 -10.49 39.04
CA GLU A 458 41.58 -10.02 37.66
C GLU A 458 40.17 -10.32 37.10
N VAL A 459 39.66 -11.54 37.30
CA VAL A 459 38.29 -11.90 36.90
C VAL A 459 37.24 -11.02 37.59
N SER A 460 37.39 -10.79 38.90
CA SER A 460 36.48 -9.95 39.69
C SER A 460 36.43 -8.51 39.17
N LYS A 461 37.60 -7.94 38.83
CA LYS A 461 37.71 -6.59 38.27
C LYS A 461 36.98 -6.47 36.93
N ILE A 462 37.15 -7.44 36.02
CA ILE A 462 36.50 -7.44 34.70
C ILE A 462 34.97 -7.61 34.85
N GLU A 463 34.51 -8.45 35.78
CA GLU A 463 33.07 -8.63 36.05
C GLU A 463 32.41 -7.37 36.62
N GLN A 464 33.12 -6.63 37.49
CA GLN A 464 32.65 -5.35 38.02
C GLN A 464 32.44 -4.32 36.89
N VAL A 465 33.39 -4.19 35.97
CA VAL A 465 33.29 -3.29 34.80
C VAL A 465 32.11 -3.69 33.89
N LYS A 466 31.92 -4.99 33.65
CA LYS A 466 30.80 -5.52 32.84
C LYS A 466 29.44 -5.16 33.44
N ASN A 467 29.27 -5.34 34.75
CA ASN A 467 28.02 -5.04 35.45
C ASN A 467 27.73 -3.53 35.43
N LEU A 468 28.72 -2.69 35.73
CA LEU A 468 28.60 -1.23 35.65
C LEU A 468 28.18 -0.75 34.26
N ARG A 469 28.75 -1.32 33.19
CA ARG A 469 28.42 -0.98 31.80
C ARG A 469 26.99 -1.39 31.41
N SER A 470 26.53 -2.55 31.89
CA SER A 470 25.15 -3.02 31.67
C SER A 470 24.14 -2.11 32.36
N ASP A 471 24.40 -1.74 33.62
CA ASP A 471 23.55 -0.86 34.41
C ASP A 471 23.43 0.54 33.78
N ALA A 472 24.56 1.14 33.39
CA ALA A 472 24.59 2.46 32.75
C ALA A 472 23.75 2.45 31.46
N LYS A 473 23.91 1.41 30.62
CA LYS A 473 23.12 1.26 29.39
C LYS A 473 21.63 1.10 29.65
N ALA A 474 21.24 0.30 30.64
CA ALA A 474 19.83 0.10 30.99
C ALA A 474 19.20 1.40 31.50
N LEU A 475 19.91 2.14 32.36
CA LEU A 475 19.47 3.43 32.89
C LEU A 475 19.32 4.48 31.77
N ARG A 476 20.29 4.57 30.87
CA ARG A 476 20.26 5.48 29.70
C ARG A 476 19.06 5.22 28.78
N SER A 477 18.78 3.95 28.50
CA SER A 477 17.63 3.53 27.68
C SER A 477 16.30 3.93 28.32
N LYS A 478 16.15 3.70 29.63
CA LYS A 478 14.94 4.06 30.39
C LYS A 478 14.73 5.59 30.45
N LEU A 479 15.81 6.34 30.64
CA LEU A 479 15.78 7.79 30.69
C LEU A 479 15.40 8.38 29.32
N SER A 480 15.99 7.85 28.23
CA SER A 480 15.69 8.26 26.86
C SER A 480 14.24 8.02 26.47
N SER A 481 13.65 6.86 26.79
CA SER A 481 12.25 6.57 26.46
C SER A 481 11.27 7.49 27.21
N THR A 482 11.55 7.77 28.49
CA THR A 482 10.72 8.64 29.33
C THR A 482 10.73 10.08 28.81
N LEU A 483 11.92 10.60 28.48
CA LEU A 483 12.08 11.96 27.95
C LEU A 483 11.53 12.09 26.53
N ALA A 484 11.68 11.07 25.67
CA ALA A 484 11.12 11.08 24.33
C ALA A 484 9.59 11.20 24.33
N ASN A 485 8.89 10.46 25.21
CA ASN A 485 7.44 10.56 25.36
C ASN A 485 7.01 11.97 25.82
N THR A 486 7.80 12.59 26.69
CA THR A 486 7.55 13.94 27.19
C THR A 486 7.73 14.98 26.09
N LEU A 487 8.81 14.86 25.31
CA LEU A 487 9.08 15.72 24.15
C LEU A 487 7.99 15.58 23.08
N GLU A 488 7.46 14.37 22.83
CA GLU A 488 6.36 14.20 21.87
C GLU A 488 5.09 14.98 22.28
N ARG A 489 4.75 14.99 23.57
CA ARG A 489 3.62 15.79 24.10
C ARG A 489 3.87 17.28 23.91
N LEU A 490 5.06 17.76 24.25
CA LEU A 490 5.45 19.16 24.11
C LEU A 490 5.47 19.62 22.64
N THR A 491 5.89 18.75 21.72
CA THR A 491 5.79 18.99 20.27
C THR A 491 4.33 19.09 19.81
N LYS A 492 3.44 18.21 20.30
CA LYS A 492 1.99 18.28 19.99
C LYS A 492 1.34 19.57 20.47
N TRP A 493 1.75 20.08 21.62
CA TRP A 493 1.31 21.37 22.15
C TRP A 493 2.02 22.57 21.50
N GLY A 494 2.96 22.34 20.57
CA GLY A 494 3.63 23.39 19.81
C GLY A 494 4.73 24.14 20.57
N PHE A 495 5.23 23.58 21.67
CA PHE A 495 6.31 24.22 22.45
C PHE A 495 7.72 23.88 21.92
N ILE A 496 7.87 22.80 21.14
CA ILE A 496 9.17 22.30 20.68
C ILE A 496 9.12 21.95 19.20
N ASN A 497 10.12 22.39 18.44
CA ASN A 497 10.32 22.07 17.01
C ASN A 497 11.64 21.34 16.73
N THR A 498 12.41 21.00 17.76
CA THR A 498 13.76 20.43 17.65
C THR A 498 13.81 19.01 18.21
N THR A 499 14.49 18.11 17.50
CA THR A 499 14.77 16.73 17.95
C THR A 499 16.17 16.62 18.57
N PRO A 500 16.29 16.60 19.90
CA PRO A 500 17.57 16.36 20.59
C PRO A 500 18.08 14.93 20.34
N THR A 501 19.41 14.75 20.38
CA THR A 501 20.08 13.49 20.04
C THR A 501 20.62 12.75 21.28
N GLY A 502 20.89 13.48 22.37
CA GLY A 502 21.37 12.94 23.65
C GLY A 502 20.34 13.03 24.78
N VAL A 503 20.55 12.25 25.86
CA VAL A 503 19.62 12.21 27.00
C VAL A 503 19.76 13.47 27.86
N GLU A 504 20.96 14.04 27.88
CA GLU A 504 21.31 15.32 28.46
C GLU A 504 20.60 16.47 27.73
N GLU A 505 20.66 16.48 26.39
CA GLU A 505 19.97 17.47 25.55
C GLU A 505 18.45 17.37 25.69
N MET A 506 17.92 16.14 25.72
CA MET A 506 16.51 15.87 25.95
C MET A 506 16.05 16.46 27.29
N LEU A 507 16.77 16.18 28.37
CA LEU A 507 16.41 16.67 29.70
C LEU A 507 16.56 18.20 29.81
N ALA A 508 17.63 18.77 29.24
CA ALA A 508 17.84 20.21 29.21
C ALA A 508 16.71 20.94 28.46
N LEU A 509 16.28 20.39 27.33
CA LEU A 509 15.16 20.93 26.56
C LEU A 509 13.83 20.80 27.33
N VAL A 510 13.58 19.67 27.99
CA VAL A 510 12.40 19.48 28.85
C VAL A 510 12.41 20.47 30.01
N LEU A 511 13.56 20.67 30.69
CA LEU A 511 13.72 21.62 31.79
C LEU A 511 13.48 23.07 31.35
N LYS A 512 14.08 23.47 30.23
CA LYS A 512 13.90 24.80 29.65
C LYS A 512 12.44 25.04 29.27
N THR A 513 11.83 24.07 28.60
CA THR A 513 10.43 24.18 28.18
C THR A 513 9.50 24.19 29.39
N HIS A 514 9.76 23.36 30.40
CA HIS A 514 8.98 23.32 31.64
C HIS A 514 9.02 24.67 32.35
N SER A 515 10.18 25.31 32.50
CA SER A 515 10.29 26.62 33.14
C SER A 515 9.64 27.74 32.33
N GLU A 516 9.79 27.75 31.01
CA GLU A 516 9.13 28.70 30.10
C GLU A 516 7.61 28.58 30.17
N VAL A 517 7.09 27.35 30.17
CA VAL A 517 5.66 27.06 30.28
C VAL A 517 5.16 27.43 31.69
N ALA A 518 5.86 27.04 32.75
CA ALA A 518 5.49 27.38 34.13
C ALA A 518 5.41 28.89 34.34
N ALA A 519 6.37 29.65 33.81
CA ALA A 519 6.35 31.12 33.86
C ALA A 519 5.19 31.71 33.06
N ARG A 520 4.91 31.17 31.86
CA ARG A 520 3.82 31.64 31.00
C ARG A 520 2.44 31.44 31.61
N PHE A 521 2.25 30.41 32.44
CA PHE A 521 0.96 30.07 33.05
C PHE A 521 0.90 30.32 34.57
N ALA A 522 1.88 31.03 35.14
CA ALA A 522 1.98 31.26 36.59
C ALA A 522 0.75 31.96 37.19
N ASP A 523 0.19 32.95 36.48
CA ASP A 523 -0.96 33.75 36.93
C ASP A 523 -2.32 33.16 36.48
N VAL A 524 -2.33 31.96 35.90
CA VAL A 524 -3.53 31.36 35.32
C VAL A 524 -4.30 30.55 36.37
N ASN A 525 -5.55 30.94 36.62
CA ASN A 525 -6.42 30.27 37.57
C ASN A 525 -6.99 28.96 36.99
N LEU A 526 -6.29 27.84 37.26
CA LEU A 526 -6.69 26.50 36.80
C LEU A 526 -8.11 26.09 37.24
N PRO A 527 -8.54 26.29 38.50
CA PRO A 527 -9.93 26.06 38.90
C PRO A 527 -10.95 26.78 38.03
N MET A 528 -10.73 28.08 37.74
CA MET A 528 -11.62 28.88 36.91
C MET A 528 -11.68 28.38 35.46
N LEU A 529 -10.54 27.98 34.89
CA LEU A 529 -10.51 27.35 33.56
C LEU A 529 -11.27 26.02 33.54
N LYS A 530 -11.09 25.17 34.55
CA LYS A 530 -11.82 23.90 34.67
C LYS A 530 -13.32 24.10 34.80
N GLU A 531 -13.74 25.10 35.56
CA GLU A 531 -15.16 25.47 35.70
C GLU A 531 -15.74 25.94 34.37
N LYS A 532 -15.04 26.83 33.65
CA LYS A 532 -15.43 27.30 32.31
C LYS A 532 -15.51 26.15 31.30
N ALA A 533 -14.52 25.25 31.28
CA ALA A 533 -14.54 24.05 30.43
C ALA A 533 -15.74 23.13 30.76
N SER A 534 -16.01 22.93 32.05
CA SER A 534 -17.14 22.10 32.51
C SER A 534 -18.49 22.69 32.09
N ALA A 535 -18.66 24.01 32.21
CA ALA A 535 -19.87 24.70 31.76
C ALA A 535 -20.07 24.54 30.25
N MET A 536 -19.00 24.73 29.45
CA MET A 536 -19.03 24.53 27.99
C MET A 536 -19.36 23.07 27.61
N ARG A 537 -18.79 22.08 28.31
CA ARG A 537 -19.13 20.66 28.07
C ARG A 537 -20.60 20.37 28.35
N SER A 538 -21.14 20.91 29.44
CA SER A 538 -22.55 20.74 29.78
C SER A 538 -23.47 21.35 28.71
N GLU A 539 -23.11 22.52 28.18
CA GLU A 539 -23.88 23.19 27.14
C GLU A 539 -23.79 22.45 25.80
N ILE A 540 -22.61 21.96 25.39
CA ILE A 540 -22.44 21.11 24.21
C ILE A 540 -23.28 19.83 24.33
N ALA A 541 -23.36 19.23 25.52
CA ALA A 541 -24.20 18.06 25.76
C ALA A 541 -25.68 18.39 25.60
N ARG A 542 -26.15 19.50 26.18
CA ARG A 542 -27.53 20.00 26.02
C ARG A 542 -27.89 20.23 24.55
N LEU A 543 -27.06 20.98 23.82
CA LEU A 543 -27.26 21.24 22.38
C LEU A 543 -27.28 19.94 21.57
N SER A 544 -26.44 18.97 21.92
CA SER A 544 -26.42 17.66 21.25
C SER A 544 -27.71 16.88 21.46
N SER A 545 -28.29 16.92 22.67
CA SER A 545 -29.59 16.31 22.95
C SER A 545 -30.74 16.98 22.19
N GLU A 546 -30.74 18.31 22.09
CA GLU A 546 -31.75 19.05 21.31
C GLU A 546 -31.66 18.75 19.81
N ILE A 547 -30.43 18.70 19.26
CA ILE A 547 -30.20 18.29 17.87
C ILE A 547 -30.75 16.87 17.64
N ALA A 548 -30.46 15.93 18.55
CA ALA A 548 -30.92 14.54 18.43
C ALA A 548 -32.45 14.42 18.45
N LEU A 549 -33.14 15.23 19.26
CA LEU A 549 -34.61 15.26 19.28
C LEU A 549 -35.18 15.80 17.95
N ILE A 550 -34.60 16.87 17.41
CA ILE A 550 -35.03 17.40 16.11
C ILE A 550 -34.75 16.39 15.00
N GLU A 551 -33.59 15.71 15.03
CA GLU A 551 -33.24 14.67 14.06
C GLU A 551 -34.22 13.48 14.11
N ASP A 552 -34.66 13.05 15.30
CA ASP A 552 -35.68 12.00 15.43
C ASP A 552 -37.00 12.43 14.78
N VAL A 553 -37.47 13.66 15.05
CA VAL A 553 -38.68 14.19 14.41
C VAL A 553 -38.53 14.28 12.89
N LEU A 554 -37.39 14.78 12.40
CA LEU A 554 -37.10 14.84 10.96
C LEU A 554 -37.04 13.43 10.34
N SER A 555 -36.55 12.42 11.06
CA SER A 555 -36.57 11.03 10.61
C SER A 555 -38.00 10.50 10.49
N GLN A 556 -38.90 10.84 11.41
CA GLN A 556 -40.32 10.47 11.27
C GLN A 556 -40.97 11.12 10.04
N VAL A 557 -40.62 12.38 9.75
CA VAL A 557 -41.07 13.07 8.53
C VAL A 557 -40.50 12.38 7.29
N GLU A 558 -39.22 12.04 7.29
CA GLU A 558 -38.57 11.27 6.20
C GLU A 558 -39.33 9.97 5.93
N LYS A 559 -39.65 9.19 6.96
CA LYS A 559 -40.45 7.96 6.85
C LYS A 559 -41.82 8.22 6.25
N ALA A 560 -42.51 9.28 6.68
CA ALA A 560 -43.83 9.63 6.14
C ALA A 560 -43.76 10.02 4.65
N VAL A 561 -42.72 10.75 4.24
CA VAL A 561 -42.47 11.11 2.82
C VAL A 561 -42.19 9.85 2.00
N ILE A 562 -41.30 8.99 2.48
CA ILE A 562 -40.99 7.71 1.82
C ILE A 562 -42.27 6.87 1.68
N ALA A 563 -43.08 6.75 2.73
CA ALA A 563 -44.30 5.93 2.72
C ALA A 563 -45.35 6.42 1.71
N LYS A 564 -45.47 7.74 1.50
CA LYS A 564 -46.40 8.33 0.52
C LYS A 564 -45.94 8.18 -0.93
N ALA A 565 -44.64 7.99 -1.17
CA ALA A 565 -44.09 7.93 -2.52
C ALA A 565 -44.57 6.70 -3.29
N SER A 566 -45.05 6.96 -4.51
CA SER A 566 -45.49 5.93 -5.46
C SER A 566 -44.34 5.39 -6.31
N ILE A 567 -43.35 6.23 -6.61
CA ILE A 567 -42.15 5.86 -7.36
C ILE A 567 -40.94 6.23 -6.51
N ILE A 568 -40.06 5.26 -6.26
CA ILE A 568 -38.80 5.48 -5.54
C ILE A 568 -37.63 5.06 -6.44
N GLY A 569 -36.62 5.91 -6.54
CA GLY A 569 -35.31 5.58 -7.08
C GLY A 569 -34.26 5.51 -5.98
N ALA A 570 -33.56 4.39 -5.87
CA ALA A 570 -32.51 4.21 -4.88
C ALA A 570 -31.38 3.33 -5.41
N THR A 571 -30.18 3.41 -4.81
CA THR A 571 -29.13 2.45 -5.13
C THR A 571 -29.44 1.08 -4.53
N LEU A 572 -28.88 0.02 -5.12
CA LEU A 572 -29.00 -1.34 -4.62
C LEU A 572 -28.49 -1.45 -3.18
N THR A 573 -27.44 -0.72 -2.84
CA THR A 573 -26.93 -0.63 -1.46
C THR A 573 -27.97 -0.09 -0.49
N LYS A 574 -28.70 0.96 -0.90
CA LYS A 574 -29.68 1.61 -0.04
C LYS A 574 -30.87 0.70 0.26
N THR A 575 -31.21 -0.24 -0.64
CA THR A 575 -32.33 -1.18 -0.41
C THR A 575 -32.10 -2.10 0.76
N TYR A 576 -30.87 -2.49 1.10
CA TYR A 576 -30.59 -3.33 2.27
C TYR A 576 -30.04 -2.56 3.48
N LEU A 577 -29.59 -1.30 3.29
CA LEU A 577 -29.20 -0.42 4.38
C LEU A 577 -30.38 0.28 5.05
N SER A 578 -31.36 0.76 4.30
CA SER A 578 -32.52 1.49 4.83
C SER A 578 -33.57 0.52 5.37
N ASP A 579 -33.91 0.63 6.65
CA ASP A 579 -35.05 -0.08 7.24
C ASP A 579 -36.37 0.38 6.64
N ASP A 580 -36.53 1.68 6.37
CA ASP A 580 -37.76 2.27 5.83
C ASP A 580 -38.12 1.73 4.43
N ILE A 581 -37.11 1.44 3.60
CA ILE A 581 -37.33 0.78 2.30
C ILE A 581 -37.66 -0.71 2.51
N GLN A 582 -36.98 -1.39 3.44
CA GLN A 582 -37.16 -2.83 3.71
C GLN A 582 -38.51 -3.17 4.33
N GLU A 583 -39.16 -2.21 5.00
CA GLU A 583 -40.48 -2.37 5.57
C GLU A 583 -41.60 -2.22 4.53
N ARG A 584 -41.30 -1.70 3.33
CA ARG A 584 -42.27 -1.52 2.25
C ARG A 584 -42.29 -2.70 1.26
N LYS A 585 -43.43 -2.83 0.60
CA LYS A 585 -43.61 -3.63 -0.62
C LYS A 585 -43.98 -2.70 -1.77
N PHE A 586 -43.52 -3.04 -2.95
CA PHE A 586 -43.81 -2.34 -4.20
C PHE A 586 -44.47 -3.32 -5.16
N ASP A 587 -45.48 -2.85 -5.90
CA ASP A 587 -46.10 -3.67 -6.94
C ASP A 587 -45.03 -4.13 -7.94
N THR A 588 -44.18 -3.20 -8.37
CA THR A 588 -43.07 -3.45 -9.30
C THR A 588 -41.72 -3.09 -8.69
N VAL A 589 -40.74 -3.98 -8.81
CA VAL A 589 -39.32 -3.64 -8.62
C VAL A 589 -38.59 -3.75 -9.94
N ILE A 590 -37.84 -2.71 -10.31
CA ILE A 590 -36.98 -2.65 -11.50
C ILE A 590 -35.53 -2.66 -11.03
N LEU A 591 -34.78 -3.69 -11.44
CA LEU A 591 -33.34 -3.83 -11.16
C LEU A 591 -32.57 -3.44 -12.43
N ASP A 592 -32.11 -2.19 -12.50
CA ASP A 592 -31.30 -1.66 -13.60
C ASP A 592 -29.80 -1.90 -13.39
N GLU A 593 -29.08 -2.09 -14.50
CA GLU A 593 -27.68 -2.54 -14.53
C GLU A 593 -27.45 -3.81 -13.67
N ALA A 594 -28.43 -4.72 -13.67
CA ALA A 594 -28.41 -5.92 -12.83
C ALA A 594 -27.26 -6.89 -13.15
N SER A 595 -26.65 -6.80 -14.34
CA SER A 595 -25.48 -7.61 -14.71
C SER A 595 -24.23 -7.26 -13.91
N MET A 596 -24.17 -6.10 -13.25
CA MET A 596 -23.05 -5.70 -12.38
C MET A 596 -23.24 -6.04 -10.90
N ALA A 597 -24.44 -6.48 -10.51
CA ALA A 597 -24.82 -6.61 -9.12
C ALA A 597 -24.58 -8.03 -8.58
N PRO A 598 -24.07 -8.19 -7.34
CA PRO A 598 -23.99 -9.49 -6.70
C PRO A 598 -25.38 -10.11 -6.48
N ILE A 599 -25.51 -11.42 -6.72
CA ILE A 599 -26.79 -12.14 -6.62
C ILE A 599 -27.46 -12.00 -5.24
N PRO A 600 -26.74 -12.07 -4.10
CA PRO A 600 -27.38 -11.90 -2.79
C PRO A 600 -28.01 -10.52 -2.60
N ALA A 601 -27.45 -9.47 -3.20
CA ALA A 601 -28.02 -8.12 -3.14
C ALA A 601 -29.28 -8.01 -4.00
N LEU A 602 -29.26 -8.59 -5.21
CA LEU A 602 -30.44 -8.69 -6.07
C LEU A 602 -31.56 -9.50 -5.39
N TRP A 603 -31.21 -10.57 -4.66
CA TRP A 603 -32.18 -11.36 -3.89
C TRP A 603 -32.88 -10.52 -2.83
N VAL A 604 -32.14 -9.71 -2.06
CA VAL A 604 -32.74 -8.81 -1.05
C VAL A 604 -33.60 -7.72 -1.68
N ALA A 605 -33.21 -7.17 -2.84
CA ALA A 605 -34.06 -6.20 -3.55
C ALA A 605 -35.33 -6.85 -4.12
N ALA A 606 -35.24 -8.06 -4.65
CA ALA A 606 -36.39 -8.82 -5.18
C ALA A 606 -37.43 -9.14 -4.11
N LEU A 607 -37.05 -9.22 -2.82
CA LEU A 607 -38.00 -9.34 -1.71
C LEU A 607 -39.01 -8.19 -1.68
N LEU A 608 -38.66 -7.01 -2.20
CA LEU A 608 -39.52 -5.83 -2.14
C LEU A 608 -40.63 -5.85 -3.20
N ALA A 609 -40.57 -6.78 -4.17
CA ALA A 609 -41.58 -6.93 -5.21
C ALA A 609 -42.79 -7.75 -4.74
N ASP A 610 -43.99 -7.28 -5.08
CA ASP A 610 -45.25 -7.97 -4.81
C ASP A 610 -45.84 -8.62 -6.07
N LYS A 611 -45.98 -7.85 -7.18
CA LYS A 611 -46.61 -8.34 -8.42
C LYS A 611 -45.60 -8.76 -9.47
N ASN A 612 -44.64 -7.90 -9.80
CA ASN A 612 -43.70 -8.13 -10.90
C ASN A 612 -42.27 -7.65 -10.58
N LEU A 613 -41.30 -8.38 -11.14
CA LEU A 613 -39.88 -8.04 -11.09
C LEU A 613 -39.38 -7.81 -12.52
N ILE A 614 -38.68 -6.70 -12.75
CA ILE A 614 -38.12 -6.36 -14.06
C ILE A 614 -36.60 -6.27 -13.90
N ILE A 615 -35.86 -7.07 -14.66
CA ILE A 615 -34.41 -7.14 -14.61
C ILE A 615 -33.86 -6.56 -15.89
N VAL A 616 -33.09 -5.49 -15.78
CA VAL A 616 -32.55 -4.75 -16.91
C VAL A 616 -31.03 -4.75 -16.82
N GLY A 617 -30.35 -5.08 -17.91
CA GLY A 617 -28.89 -5.11 -17.91
C GLY A 617 -28.28 -5.57 -19.22
N ASP A 618 -26.97 -5.78 -19.19
CA ASP A 618 -26.19 -6.26 -20.32
C ASP A 618 -25.09 -7.23 -19.88
N PHE A 619 -25.31 -8.53 -20.12
CA PHE A 619 -24.36 -9.59 -19.78
C PHE A 619 -23.13 -9.66 -20.71
N LYS A 620 -23.07 -8.83 -21.77
CA LYS A 620 -21.87 -8.64 -22.59
C LYS A 620 -21.02 -7.44 -22.16
N GLN A 621 -21.48 -6.68 -21.17
CA GLN A 621 -20.71 -5.63 -20.48
C GLN A 621 -20.08 -6.20 -19.19
N LEU A 622 -19.60 -5.34 -18.29
CA LEU A 622 -18.79 -5.75 -17.14
C LEU A 622 -19.62 -6.53 -16.10
N PRO A 623 -19.13 -7.70 -15.62
CA PRO A 623 -19.75 -8.45 -14.53
C PRO A 623 -19.41 -7.83 -13.16
N PRO A 624 -19.99 -8.35 -12.05
CA PRO A 624 -19.64 -7.92 -10.71
C PRO A 624 -18.16 -8.19 -10.39
N ILE A 625 -17.54 -7.33 -9.57
CA ILE A 625 -16.12 -7.48 -9.18
C ILE A 625 -16.02 -8.24 -7.85
N VAL A 626 -15.28 -9.35 -7.85
CA VAL A 626 -15.00 -10.19 -6.69
C VAL A 626 -13.51 -10.21 -6.36
N LEU A 627 -13.15 -10.16 -5.07
CA LEU A 627 -11.77 -10.27 -4.61
C LEU A 627 -11.34 -11.71 -4.39
N SER A 628 -12.25 -12.55 -3.87
CA SER A 628 -11.95 -13.95 -3.57
C SER A 628 -11.78 -14.81 -4.82
N ASP A 629 -10.85 -15.75 -4.73
CA ASP A 629 -10.68 -16.79 -5.75
C ASP A 629 -11.54 -18.05 -5.50
N ASN A 630 -12.29 -18.09 -4.40
CA ASN A 630 -13.14 -19.22 -4.02
C ASN A 630 -14.25 -19.47 -5.06
N PRO A 631 -14.41 -20.71 -5.57
CA PRO A 631 -15.43 -21.02 -6.57
C PRO A 631 -16.86 -20.65 -6.17
N LEU A 632 -17.24 -20.88 -4.90
CA LEU A 632 -18.57 -20.55 -4.41
C LEU A 632 -18.79 -19.02 -4.40
N THR A 633 -17.76 -18.28 -3.99
CA THR A 633 -17.77 -16.81 -3.99
C THR A 633 -17.82 -16.25 -5.41
N LYS A 634 -17.06 -16.81 -6.34
CA LYS A 634 -17.14 -16.44 -7.77
C LYS A 634 -18.53 -16.66 -8.34
N LYS A 635 -19.16 -17.80 -8.05
CA LYS A 635 -20.52 -18.10 -8.50
C LYS A 635 -21.53 -17.05 -8.03
N TRP A 636 -21.55 -16.73 -6.73
CA TRP A 636 -22.62 -15.90 -6.17
C TRP A 636 -22.35 -14.40 -6.18
N LEU A 637 -21.07 -13.99 -6.11
CA LEU A 637 -20.68 -12.59 -6.07
C LEU A 637 -20.01 -12.10 -7.36
N GLY A 638 -19.61 -12.99 -8.28
CA GLY A 638 -18.87 -12.66 -9.50
C GLY A 638 -19.54 -13.03 -10.82
N GLU A 639 -20.58 -13.87 -10.84
CA GLU A 639 -21.37 -14.16 -12.03
C GLU A 639 -22.58 -13.22 -12.16
N ASP A 640 -22.95 -12.92 -13.40
CA ASP A 640 -24.09 -12.06 -13.70
C ASP A 640 -25.43 -12.81 -13.59
N ILE A 641 -26.51 -12.07 -13.33
CA ILE A 641 -27.85 -12.66 -13.14
C ILE A 641 -28.40 -13.38 -14.39
N PHE A 642 -28.00 -12.98 -15.61
CA PHE A 642 -28.45 -13.64 -16.84
C PHE A 642 -27.79 -15.01 -16.99
N GLN A 643 -26.54 -15.16 -16.52
CA GLN A 643 -25.86 -16.45 -16.43
C GLN A 643 -26.52 -17.35 -15.37
N VAL A 644 -26.67 -16.86 -14.14
CA VAL A 644 -27.20 -17.66 -13.01
C VAL A 644 -28.65 -18.10 -13.23
N SER A 645 -29.48 -17.27 -13.88
CA SER A 645 -30.87 -17.61 -14.22
C SER A 645 -31.01 -18.60 -15.38
N GLY A 646 -29.93 -18.89 -16.12
CA GLY A 646 -29.95 -19.72 -17.33
C GLY A 646 -30.39 -18.99 -18.61
N VAL A 647 -30.84 -17.74 -18.51
CA VAL A 647 -31.29 -16.93 -19.65
C VAL A 647 -30.19 -16.75 -20.70
N ARG A 648 -28.96 -16.48 -20.28
CA ARG A 648 -27.81 -16.34 -21.18
C ARG A 648 -27.53 -17.64 -21.95
N ALA A 649 -27.58 -18.78 -21.26
CA ALA A 649 -27.35 -20.08 -21.90
C ALA A 649 -28.43 -20.42 -22.94
N LEU A 650 -29.68 -20.05 -22.68
CA LEU A 650 -30.79 -20.19 -23.63
C LEU A 650 -30.65 -19.26 -24.84
N TRP A 651 -30.23 -18.01 -24.62
CA TRP A 651 -29.90 -17.08 -25.68
C TRP A 651 -28.79 -17.60 -26.60
N GLU A 652 -27.71 -18.12 -26.02
CA GLU A 652 -26.58 -18.69 -26.78
C GLU A 652 -26.99 -19.93 -27.60
N LYS A 653 -28.00 -20.68 -27.13
CA LYS A 653 -28.63 -21.79 -27.87
C LYS A 653 -29.67 -21.36 -28.91
N LYS A 654 -29.95 -20.05 -29.04
CA LYS A 654 -31.00 -19.47 -29.88
C LYS A 654 -32.43 -19.90 -29.50
N GLU A 655 -32.63 -20.22 -28.23
CA GLU A 655 -33.93 -20.61 -27.65
C GLU A 655 -34.30 -19.65 -26.49
N PRO A 656 -34.30 -18.31 -26.70
CA PRO A 656 -34.56 -17.38 -25.61
C PRO A 656 -35.97 -17.57 -25.05
N PRO A 657 -36.14 -17.51 -23.71
CA PRO A 657 -37.46 -17.60 -23.11
C PRO A 657 -38.31 -16.37 -23.46
N GLU A 658 -39.63 -16.51 -23.54
CA GLU A 658 -40.53 -15.41 -23.97
C GLU A 658 -40.53 -14.17 -23.06
N TYR A 659 -40.09 -14.33 -21.81
CA TYR A 659 -39.95 -13.23 -20.85
C TYR A 659 -38.59 -12.52 -20.95
N PHE A 660 -37.72 -12.94 -21.88
CA PHE A 660 -36.47 -12.27 -22.22
C PHE A 660 -36.65 -11.43 -23.47
N ILE A 661 -36.55 -10.11 -23.32
CA ILE A 661 -36.75 -9.15 -24.39
C ILE A 661 -35.41 -8.48 -24.74
N PRO A 662 -34.79 -8.83 -25.88
CA PRO A 662 -33.61 -8.15 -26.38
C PRO A 662 -33.98 -6.82 -27.06
N LEU A 663 -33.33 -5.73 -26.67
CA LEU A 663 -33.40 -4.46 -27.39
C LEU A 663 -32.28 -4.43 -28.44
N THR A 664 -32.63 -4.29 -29.71
CA THR A 664 -31.67 -4.44 -30.83
C THR A 664 -31.42 -3.16 -31.62
N GLU A 665 -32.28 -2.16 -31.51
CA GLU A 665 -32.09 -0.87 -32.18
C GLU A 665 -31.31 0.11 -31.29
N GLN A 666 -30.11 0.50 -31.71
CA GLN A 666 -29.25 1.45 -31.01
C GLN A 666 -29.40 2.87 -31.58
N ARG A 667 -29.39 3.87 -30.69
CA ARG A 667 -29.56 5.31 -31.01
C ARG A 667 -28.45 6.20 -30.45
N ARG A 668 -27.35 5.63 -29.96
CA ARG A 668 -26.22 6.38 -29.40
C ARG A 668 -25.18 6.66 -30.47
N MET A 669 -24.71 5.58 -31.09
CA MET A 669 -23.49 5.52 -31.88
C MET A 669 -23.81 5.77 -33.35
N LEU A 670 -22.91 6.43 -34.07
CA LEU A 670 -22.96 6.42 -35.52
C LEU A 670 -22.80 4.98 -36.08
N PRO A 671 -23.34 4.68 -37.27
CA PRO A 671 -23.32 3.33 -37.85
C PRO A 671 -21.94 2.66 -37.86
N GLN A 672 -20.87 3.43 -38.13
CA GLN A 672 -19.49 2.94 -38.16
C GLN A 672 -19.02 2.48 -36.77
N ILE A 673 -19.37 3.22 -35.71
CA ILE A 673 -19.02 2.85 -34.33
C ILE A 673 -19.88 1.66 -33.88
N ALA A 674 -21.17 1.65 -34.23
CA ALA A 674 -22.09 0.55 -33.94
C ALA A 674 -21.64 -0.77 -34.58
N GLU A 675 -20.97 -0.72 -35.73
CA GLU A 675 -20.42 -1.92 -36.37
C GLU A 675 -19.24 -2.52 -35.59
N ILE A 676 -18.43 -1.69 -34.95
CA ILE A 676 -17.40 -2.16 -34.01
C ILE A 676 -18.07 -2.81 -32.80
N ALA A 677 -19.14 -2.20 -32.28
CA ALA A 677 -19.94 -2.79 -31.20
C ALA A 677 -20.48 -4.18 -31.62
N ASN A 678 -20.93 -4.34 -32.86
CA ASN A 678 -21.45 -5.60 -33.39
C ASN A 678 -20.42 -6.74 -33.42
N GLN A 679 -19.12 -6.48 -33.29
CA GLN A 679 -18.11 -7.53 -33.05
C GLN A 679 -18.26 -8.21 -31.68
N PHE A 680 -18.94 -7.55 -30.73
CA PHE A 680 -19.26 -8.09 -29.42
C PHE A 680 -20.70 -8.64 -29.38
N TYR A 681 -21.63 -8.07 -30.15
CA TYR A 681 -23.06 -8.42 -30.13
C TYR A 681 -23.51 -9.34 -31.27
N ASP A 682 -22.61 -10.01 -31.98
CA ASP A 682 -22.93 -10.97 -33.05
C ASP A 682 -23.79 -10.37 -34.19
N GLY A 683 -23.59 -9.07 -34.48
CA GLY A 683 -24.28 -8.40 -35.58
C GLY A 683 -25.74 -7.99 -35.32
N ILE A 684 -26.28 -8.21 -34.13
CA ILE A 684 -27.71 -7.96 -33.85
C ILE A 684 -28.08 -6.47 -33.79
N LEU A 685 -27.13 -5.55 -33.58
CA LEU A 685 -27.43 -4.13 -33.40
C LEU A 685 -27.77 -3.47 -34.71
N ARG A 686 -28.93 -2.82 -34.73
CA ARG A 686 -29.46 -2.06 -35.87
C ARG A 686 -29.42 -0.56 -35.57
N THR A 687 -29.12 0.24 -36.58
CA THR A 687 -29.09 1.71 -36.48
C THR A 687 -30.21 2.28 -37.34
N PRO A 688 -31.08 3.17 -36.83
CA PRO A 688 -32.15 3.76 -37.63
C PRO A 688 -31.58 4.68 -38.72
N VAL A 689 -32.27 4.77 -39.86
CA VAL A 689 -31.78 5.42 -41.09
C VAL A 689 -31.45 6.91 -40.90
N ASN A 690 -32.21 7.61 -40.04
CA ASN A 690 -32.07 9.05 -39.79
C ASN A 690 -31.44 9.37 -38.42
N LEU A 691 -30.61 8.49 -37.88
CA LEU A 691 -30.00 8.72 -36.57
C LEU A 691 -29.13 10.00 -36.60
N HIS A 692 -29.42 10.95 -35.71
CA HIS A 692 -28.68 12.20 -35.50
C HIS A 692 -28.69 13.20 -36.68
N SER A 693 -29.59 13.14 -37.66
CA SER A 693 -29.50 14.00 -38.87
C SER A 693 -29.26 15.50 -38.60
N SER A 694 -29.88 16.09 -37.58
CA SER A 694 -29.68 17.49 -37.18
C SER A 694 -28.49 17.71 -36.21
N SER A 695 -28.37 16.91 -35.15
CA SER A 695 -27.25 17.00 -34.19
C SER A 695 -25.90 16.66 -34.81
N TYR A 696 -25.91 15.83 -35.85
CA TYR A 696 -24.73 15.46 -36.63
C TYR A 696 -24.21 16.64 -37.44
N GLU A 697 -25.08 17.50 -37.99
CA GLU A 697 -24.65 18.72 -38.70
C GLU A 697 -23.99 19.73 -37.76
N GLU A 698 -24.53 19.94 -36.56
CA GLU A 698 -23.91 20.80 -35.53
C GLU A 698 -22.57 20.24 -35.03
N LEU A 699 -22.46 18.92 -34.84
CA LEU A 699 -21.20 18.27 -34.49
C LEU A 699 -20.21 18.22 -35.66
N TYR A 700 -20.67 18.15 -36.90
CA TYR A 700 -19.82 18.26 -38.08
C TYR A 700 -19.12 19.63 -38.13
N GLN A 701 -19.76 20.71 -37.63
CA GLN A 701 -19.09 22.00 -37.44
C GLN A 701 -17.97 21.97 -36.39
N TRP A 702 -18.03 21.01 -35.46
CA TRP A 702 -16.99 20.76 -34.45
C TRP A 702 -15.73 20.11 -35.05
N PHE A 703 -15.87 19.55 -36.24
CA PHE A 703 -14.81 18.87 -36.96
C PHE A 703 -14.61 19.52 -38.34
N ASN A 704 -13.73 20.52 -38.39
CA ASN A 704 -13.50 21.31 -39.61
C ASN A 704 -12.92 20.46 -40.77
N LYS A 705 -13.27 20.84 -42.01
CA LYS A 705 -12.86 20.21 -43.30
C LYS A 705 -11.34 20.15 -43.52
N ASP A 706 -10.55 20.91 -42.77
CA ASP A 706 -9.12 21.13 -43.04
C ASP A 706 -8.17 20.13 -42.34
N TRP A 707 -8.64 19.27 -41.42
CA TRP A 707 -7.76 18.30 -40.72
C TRP A 707 -7.47 17.03 -41.53
N GLY A 708 -8.21 16.76 -42.60
CA GLY A 708 -8.00 15.60 -43.50
C GLY A 708 -8.29 14.22 -42.89
N HIS A 709 -8.60 14.14 -41.59
CA HIS A 709 -8.70 12.89 -40.83
C HIS A 709 -10.03 12.73 -40.09
N ASP A 710 -11.09 13.32 -40.63
CA ASP A 710 -12.34 13.53 -39.90
C ASP A 710 -13.36 12.39 -39.97
N LYS A 711 -12.88 11.15 -39.88
CA LYS A 711 -13.78 10.00 -39.91
C LYS A 711 -14.35 9.71 -38.51
N PRO A 712 -15.60 9.20 -38.42
CA PRO A 712 -16.19 8.73 -37.16
C PRO A 712 -15.34 7.72 -36.39
N VAL A 713 -14.52 6.93 -37.11
CA VAL A 713 -13.55 6.01 -36.52
C VAL A 713 -12.19 6.28 -37.13
N LEU A 714 -11.18 6.42 -36.27
CA LEU A 714 -9.79 6.64 -36.64
C LEU A 714 -8.86 5.74 -35.83
N LEU A 715 -7.93 5.05 -36.51
CA LEU A 715 -6.87 4.29 -35.87
C LEU A 715 -5.58 5.10 -35.89
N VAL A 716 -4.96 5.29 -34.72
CA VAL A 716 -3.74 6.08 -34.55
C VAL A 716 -2.60 5.17 -34.11
N ASP A 717 -1.69 4.90 -35.03
CA ASP A 717 -0.59 3.96 -34.82
C ASP A 717 0.55 4.64 -34.05
N SER A 718 0.90 4.12 -32.88
CA SER A 718 2.03 4.61 -32.08
C SER A 718 3.36 3.92 -32.40
N GLY A 719 3.38 2.90 -33.24
CA GLY A 719 4.58 2.07 -33.46
C GLY A 719 5.80 2.85 -33.97
N SER A 720 5.59 3.89 -34.78
CA SER A 720 6.68 4.77 -35.27
C SER A 720 7.39 5.55 -34.15
N LEU A 721 6.71 5.79 -33.02
CA LEU A 721 7.25 6.53 -31.88
C LEU A 721 8.22 5.67 -31.05
N ASN A 722 8.27 4.36 -31.30
CA ASN A 722 9.00 3.39 -30.49
C ASN A 722 8.68 3.58 -28.99
N ALA A 723 7.39 3.71 -28.70
CA ALA A 723 6.89 4.08 -27.40
C ALA A 723 7.14 2.95 -26.39
N TRP A 724 7.84 3.26 -25.30
CA TRP A 724 8.17 2.26 -24.31
C TRP A 724 7.08 2.14 -23.23
N VAL A 725 6.68 0.91 -22.91
CA VAL A 725 5.72 0.61 -21.83
C VAL A 725 6.43 0.14 -20.57
N THR A 726 6.05 0.69 -19.43
CA THR A 726 6.46 0.25 -18.10
C THR A 726 5.46 -0.73 -17.49
N SER A 727 5.96 -1.80 -16.86
CA SER A 727 5.17 -2.61 -15.93
C SER A 727 5.00 -1.90 -14.60
N VAL A 728 3.75 -1.74 -14.15
CA VAL A 728 3.42 -1.21 -12.81
C VAL A 728 2.68 -2.30 -12.06
N ILE A 729 3.26 -2.85 -11.00
CA ILE A 729 2.67 -3.99 -10.29
C ILE A 729 2.01 -3.51 -9.01
N LYS A 730 0.73 -3.84 -8.83
CA LYS A 730 -0.04 -3.50 -7.64
C LYS A 730 -0.82 -4.72 -7.16
N ASN A 731 -0.68 -5.08 -5.89
CA ASN A 731 -1.39 -6.18 -5.23
C ASN A 731 -1.31 -7.54 -5.95
N GLY A 732 -0.16 -7.89 -6.54
CA GLY A 732 -0.05 -9.16 -7.28
C GLY A 732 -0.56 -9.14 -8.72
N LYS A 733 -1.14 -8.03 -9.19
CA LYS A 733 -1.61 -7.87 -10.57
C LYS A 733 -0.73 -6.86 -11.31
N GLY A 734 -0.17 -7.30 -12.45
CA GLY A 734 0.60 -6.43 -13.34
C GLY A 734 -0.34 -5.46 -14.08
N SER A 735 -0.02 -4.18 -14.02
CA SER A 735 -0.64 -3.09 -14.77
C SER A 735 0.41 -2.39 -15.65
N ARG A 736 0.01 -1.41 -16.45
CA ARG A 736 0.88 -0.83 -17.48
C ARG A 736 0.79 0.70 -17.53
N LEU A 737 1.86 1.30 -18.02
CA LEU A 737 1.98 2.73 -18.26
C LEU A 737 2.84 2.96 -19.51
N ASN A 738 2.30 3.63 -20.51
CA ASN A 738 3.03 4.10 -21.68
C ASN A 738 2.97 5.63 -21.72
N PHE A 739 4.13 6.29 -21.56
CA PHE A 739 4.18 7.75 -21.49
C PHE A 739 3.87 8.41 -22.82
N LEU A 740 4.54 7.95 -23.88
CA LEU A 740 4.43 8.55 -25.20
C LEU A 740 3.00 8.41 -25.72
N SER A 741 2.37 7.26 -25.48
CA SER A 741 0.95 7.06 -25.79
C SER A 741 0.04 8.00 -24.98
N ALA A 742 0.30 8.18 -23.68
CA ALA A 742 -0.47 9.10 -22.83
C ALA A 742 -0.38 10.54 -23.34
N THR A 743 0.82 10.98 -23.72
CA THR A 743 1.04 12.31 -24.31
C THR A 743 0.32 12.47 -25.64
N VAL A 744 0.37 11.47 -26.52
CA VAL A 744 -0.37 11.48 -27.80
C VAL A 744 -1.88 11.57 -27.55
N ALA A 745 -2.41 10.81 -26.60
CA ALA A 745 -3.84 10.87 -26.26
C ALA A 745 -4.28 12.27 -25.80
N VAL A 746 -3.46 12.94 -24.99
CA VAL A 746 -3.74 14.30 -24.50
C VAL A 746 -3.57 15.34 -25.61
N ASP A 747 -2.50 15.26 -26.41
CA ASP A 747 -2.26 16.17 -27.53
C ASP A 747 -3.38 16.03 -28.60
N LEU A 748 -3.91 14.82 -28.83
CA LEU A 748 -5.09 14.59 -29.68
C LEU A 748 -6.35 15.26 -29.10
N ALA A 749 -6.58 15.12 -27.79
CA ALA A 749 -7.71 15.78 -27.13
C ALA A 749 -7.62 17.31 -27.21
N GLU A 750 -6.42 17.88 -27.05
CA GLU A 750 -6.16 19.31 -27.21
C GLU A 750 -6.46 19.80 -28.63
N GLN A 751 -6.03 19.06 -29.65
CA GLN A 751 -6.34 19.41 -31.04
C GLN A 751 -7.83 19.37 -31.35
N LEU A 752 -8.55 18.43 -30.74
CA LEU A 752 -10.00 18.32 -30.86
C LEU A 752 -10.75 19.47 -30.14
N LEU A 753 -10.05 20.26 -29.30
CA LEU A 753 -10.60 21.34 -28.48
C LEU A 753 -9.95 22.71 -28.78
N ARG A 754 -9.38 22.91 -29.97
CA ARG A 754 -8.80 24.20 -30.38
C ARG A 754 -9.78 25.36 -30.22
N GLN A 755 -9.24 26.57 -29.99
CA GLN A 755 -10.01 27.77 -29.62
C GLN A 755 -11.03 28.23 -30.67
N ASP A 756 -10.85 27.83 -31.93
CA ASP A 756 -11.74 28.08 -33.06
C ASP A 756 -12.98 27.16 -33.05
N ARG A 757 -13.05 26.19 -32.13
CA ARG A 757 -14.18 25.27 -32.02
C ARG A 757 -15.22 25.76 -31.00
N PRO A 758 -16.52 25.47 -31.21
CA PRO A 758 -17.58 25.75 -30.26
C PRO A 758 -17.20 25.32 -28.83
N LYS A 759 -17.40 26.20 -27.84
CA LYS A 759 -17.12 25.92 -26.43
C LYS A 759 -18.24 25.09 -25.80
N ARG A 760 -17.90 24.31 -24.76
CA ARG A 760 -18.90 23.61 -23.93
C ARG A 760 -19.74 24.64 -23.22
N GLN A 761 -21.06 24.44 -23.18
CA GLN A 761 -21.93 25.22 -22.30
C GLN A 761 -21.57 24.93 -20.85
N GLU A 762 -21.50 25.97 -20.02
CA GLU A 762 -21.20 25.84 -18.60
C GLU A 762 -22.17 24.84 -17.93
N GLY A 763 -21.65 23.88 -17.17
CA GLY A 763 -22.43 22.77 -16.59
C GLY A 763 -22.78 21.58 -17.51
N GLY A 764 -22.49 21.63 -18.82
CA GLY A 764 -22.80 20.51 -19.76
C GLY A 764 -22.00 19.21 -19.51
N PRO A 765 -22.25 18.08 -20.16
CA PRO A 765 -21.38 16.90 -20.01
C PRO A 765 -19.97 17.14 -20.58
N LYS A 766 -18.96 16.42 -20.05
CA LYS A 766 -17.59 16.41 -20.64
C LYS A 766 -17.67 15.88 -22.07
N ARG A 767 -16.90 16.48 -22.99
CA ARG A 767 -17.00 16.21 -24.43
C ARG A 767 -16.09 15.07 -24.90
N ILE A 768 -14.98 14.84 -24.20
CA ILE A 768 -13.97 13.84 -24.57
C ILE A 768 -13.68 12.90 -23.37
N LEU A 769 -13.75 11.58 -23.61
CA LEU A 769 -13.23 10.57 -22.68
C LEU A 769 -11.93 9.99 -23.22
N ILE A 770 -10.89 9.95 -22.39
CA ILE A 770 -9.68 9.16 -22.66
C ILE A 770 -9.72 7.88 -21.82
N VAL A 771 -9.94 6.75 -22.48
CA VAL A 771 -10.20 5.45 -21.87
C VAL A 771 -8.98 4.56 -22.04
N SER A 772 -8.56 3.89 -20.96
CA SER A 772 -7.46 2.92 -20.99
C SER A 772 -7.79 1.64 -20.19
N PRO A 773 -7.29 0.46 -20.59
CA PRO A 773 -7.41 -0.76 -19.79
C PRO A 773 -6.63 -0.72 -18.47
N TYR A 774 -5.67 0.20 -18.31
CA TYR A 774 -4.74 0.20 -17.17
C TYR A 774 -4.88 1.43 -16.29
N SER A 775 -5.16 1.24 -15.00
CA SER A 775 -5.37 2.34 -14.06
C SER A 775 -4.16 3.28 -13.88
N PRO A 776 -2.89 2.81 -13.82
CA PRO A 776 -1.72 3.70 -13.75
C PRO A 776 -1.58 4.58 -14.99
N HIS A 777 -1.83 4.04 -16.18
CA HIS A 777 -1.83 4.84 -17.40
C HIS A 777 -2.95 5.88 -17.42
N ALA A 778 -4.19 5.50 -17.06
CA ALA A 778 -5.30 6.46 -16.94
C ALA A 778 -5.00 7.56 -15.89
N LYS A 779 -4.28 7.22 -14.81
CA LYS A 779 -3.82 8.19 -13.81
C LYS A 779 -2.82 9.18 -14.40
N LEU A 780 -1.82 8.69 -15.14
CA LEU A 780 -0.86 9.55 -15.82
C LEU A 780 -1.54 10.51 -16.80
N VAL A 781 -2.42 10.01 -17.67
CA VAL A 781 -3.19 10.85 -18.60
C VAL A 781 -3.97 11.93 -17.85
N LYS A 782 -4.58 11.58 -16.72
CA LYS A 782 -5.30 12.54 -15.88
C LYS A 782 -4.39 13.62 -15.31
N VAL A 783 -3.18 13.28 -14.84
CA VAL A 783 -2.18 14.26 -14.39
C VAL A 783 -1.81 15.21 -15.55
N LEU A 784 -1.60 14.67 -16.74
CA LEU A 784 -1.31 15.47 -17.94
C LEU A 784 -2.47 16.42 -18.32
N ILE A 785 -3.73 15.97 -18.19
CA ILE A 785 -4.91 16.83 -18.37
C ILE A 785 -4.96 17.94 -17.30
N GLN A 786 -4.64 17.63 -16.04
CA GLN A 786 -4.64 18.60 -14.96
C GLN A 786 -3.60 19.70 -15.15
N GLU A 787 -2.48 19.42 -15.79
CA GLU A 787 -1.50 20.46 -16.11
C GLU A 787 -1.99 21.40 -17.23
N ASN A 788 -2.82 20.89 -18.13
CA ASN A 788 -3.38 21.69 -19.21
C ASN A 788 -4.76 22.27 -18.82
N LYS A 789 -4.76 23.50 -18.28
CA LYS A 789 -5.98 24.21 -17.86
C LYS A 789 -7.07 24.25 -18.94
N SER A 790 -6.70 24.27 -20.23
CA SER A 790 -7.65 24.29 -21.34
C SER A 790 -8.45 22.98 -21.50
N LEU A 791 -7.96 21.86 -20.95
CA LEU A 791 -8.57 20.54 -21.09
C LEU A 791 -9.39 20.11 -19.88
N GLN A 792 -9.13 20.67 -18.70
CA GLN A 792 -9.75 20.25 -17.43
C GLN A 792 -11.28 20.28 -17.49
N ASP A 793 -11.83 21.24 -18.22
CA ASP A 793 -13.27 21.43 -18.33
C ASP A 793 -13.95 20.51 -19.35
N ASP A 794 -13.20 19.86 -20.23
CA ASP A 794 -13.78 19.13 -21.37
C ASP A 794 -13.36 17.68 -21.48
N VAL A 795 -12.23 17.33 -20.87
CA VAL A 795 -11.60 16.01 -20.98
C VAL A 795 -11.58 15.33 -19.62
N ILE A 796 -11.92 14.04 -19.61
CA ILE A 796 -11.74 13.19 -18.44
C ILE A 796 -11.07 11.89 -18.84
N SER A 797 -10.15 11.41 -18.01
CA SER A 797 -9.47 10.13 -18.19
C SER A 797 -9.84 9.12 -17.11
N GLY A 798 -9.91 7.85 -17.50
CA GLY A 798 -10.33 6.74 -16.66
C GLY A 798 -10.17 5.39 -17.34
N THR A 799 -10.54 4.34 -16.61
CA THR A 799 -10.60 2.98 -17.16
C THR A 799 -11.98 2.66 -17.72
N ALA A 800 -12.12 1.60 -18.52
CA ALA A 800 -13.43 1.17 -19.00
C ALA A 800 -14.44 0.97 -17.85
N HIS A 801 -14.00 0.38 -16.72
CA HIS A 801 -14.82 0.19 -15.52
C HIS A 801 -15.36 1.51 -14.95
N SER A 802 -14.54 2.56 -14.92
CA SER A 802 -14.95 3.86 -14.35
C SER A 802 -15.88 4.68 -15.24
N PHE A 803 -16.03 4.31 -16.53
CA PHE A 803 -16.91 5.00 -17.47
C PHE A 803 -18.17 4.21 -17.81
N GLN A 804 -18.51 3.21 -16.99
CA GLN A 804 -19.75 2.48 -17.16
C GLN A 804 -20.95 3.41 -16.91
N GLY A 805 -21.92 3.38 -17.82
CA GLY A 805 -23.04 4.32 -17.83
C GLY A 805 -22.73 5.71 -18.41
N SER A 806 -21.45 6.11 -18.51
CA SER A 806 -21.06 7.36 -19.16
C SER A 806 -21.14 7.26 -20.69
N GLU A 807 -21.18 8.42 -21.36
CA GLU A 807 -21.09 8.55 -22.80
C GLU A 807 -20.52 9.94 -23.14
N ALA A 808 -19.85 10.07 -24.28
CA ALA A 808 -19.32 11.35 -24.73
C ALA A 808 -19.31 11.49 -26.25
N HIS A 809 -19.14 12.72 -26.71
CA HIS A 809 -19.07 13.00 -28.14
C HIS A 809 -17.89 12.29 -28.79
N VAL A 810 -16.72 12.37 -28.13
CA VAL A 810 -15.48 11.72 -28.58
C VAL A 810 -14.94 10.78 -27.50
N VAL A 811 -14.46 9.62 -27.93
CA VAL A 811 -13.68 8.71 -27.09
C VAL A 811 -12.33 8.47 -27.75
N ILE A 812 -11.26 8.63 -26.96
CA ILE A 812 -9.92 8.18 -27.29
C ILE A 812 -9.66 6.92 -26.46
N PHE A 813 -9.65 5.76 -27.10
CA PHE A 813 -9.34 4.48 -26.45
C PHE A 813 -7.87 4.13 -26.68
N ASP A 814 -7.06 4.24 -25.63
CA ASP A 814 -5.63 3.91 -25.65
C ASP A 814 -5.41 2.45 -25.22
N LEU A 815 -4.88 1.63 -26.12
CA LEU A 815 -4.54 0.22 -25.86
C LEU A 815 -3.36 0.08 -24.89
N VAL A 816 -2.49 1.10 -24.81
CA VAL A 816 -1.25 1.21 -24.01
C VAL A 816 -0.16 0.20 -24.37
N ALA A 817 -0.54 -0.96 -24.92
CA ALA A 817 0.33 -2.09 -25.14
C ALA A 817 1.26 -1.85 -26.35
N ASP A 818 2.56 -1.98 -26.08
CA ASP A 818 3.67 -1.71 -26.99
C ASP A 818 4.90 -2.56 -26.55
N GLU A 819 5.98 -2.55 -27.33
CA GLU A 819 7.22 -3.28 -27.04
C GLU A 819 7.83 -2.86 -25.68
N PRO A 820 8.41 -3.77 -24.85
CA PRO A 820 8.71 -5.20 -25.06
C PRO A 820 7.75 -6.22 -24.44
N HIS A 821 6.53 -5.83 -24.04
CA HIS A 821 5.67 -6.69 -23.20
C HIS A 821 4.91 -7.80 -23.94
N ARG A 822 5.25 -9.06 -23.63
CA ARG A 822 4.63 -10.24 -24.27
C ARG A 822 3.51 -10.93 -23.45
N ARG A 823 3.48 -10.76 -22.12
CA ARG A 823 2.49 -11.40 -21.22
C ARG A 823 1.53 -10.37 -20.66
N VAL A 824 0.40 -10.19 -21.35
CA VAL A 824 -0.63 -9.20 -21.04
C VAL A 824 -1.99 -9.87 -21.16
N ASN A 825 -2.93 -9.59 -20.25
CA ASN A 825 -4.29 -10.17 -20.29
C ASN A 825 -4.97 -9.91 -21.63
N LEU A 826 -4.77 -8.72 -22.19
CA LEU A 826 -5.24 -8.30 -23.51
C LEU A 826 -4.78 -9.24 -24.66
N PHE A 827 -3.67 -9.96 -24.46
CA PHE A 827 -3.08 -10.88 -25.44
C PHE A 827 -3.30 -12.35 -25.09
N THR A 828 -4.03 -12.64 -24.00
CA THR A 828 -4.14 -13.98 -23.43
C THR A 828 -5.56 -14.53 -23.58
N PRO A 829 -5.77 -15.65 -24.32
CA PRO A 829 -7.10 -16.17 -24.62
C PRO A 829 -7.95 -16.54 -23.39
N ASP A 830 -7.32 -17.00 -22.31
CA ASP A 830 -8.02 -17.38 -21.06
C ASP A 830 -8.77 -16.20 -20.41
N TYR A 831 -8.43 -14.97 -20.79
CA TYR A 831 -9.07 -13.75 -20.30
C TYR A 831 -10.01 -13.11 -21.34
N ASP A 832 -10.28 -13.75 -22.48
CA ASP A 832 -11.01 -13.15 -23.60
C ASP A 832 -12.40 -12.65 -23.18
N GLU A 833 -13.16 -13.38 -22.37
CA GLU A 833 -14.50 -12.92 -21.94
C GLU A 833 -14.44 -11.64 -21.10
N GLN A 834 -13.48 -11.56 -20.18
CA GLN A 834 -13.24 -10.35 -19.39
C GLN A 834 -12.76 -9.19 -20.28
N ILE A 835 -11.84 -9.45 -21.21
CA ILE A 835 -11.28 -8.46 -22.13
C ILE A 835 -12.32 -7.96 -23.12
N LYS A 836 -13.17 -8.84 -23.68
CA LYS A 836 -14.31 -8.48 -24.54
C LYS A 836 -15.23 -7.53 -23.80
N SER A 837 -15.60 -7.84 -22.57
CA SER A 837 -16.47 -7.00 -21.75
C SER A 837 -15.85 -5.62 -21.51
N LEU A 838 -14.55 -5.57 -21.20
CA LEU A 838 -13.81 -4.32 -21.00
C LEU A 838 -13.71 -3.47 -22.28
N LEU A 839 -13.35 -4.09 -23.41
CA LEU A 839 -13.25 -3.41 -24.71
C LEU A 839 -14.63 -2.94 -25.18
N ASN A 840 -15.65 -3.77 -25.04
CA ASN A 840 -17.03 -3.44 -25.38
C ASN A 840 -17.49 -2.20 -24.61
N VAL A 841 -17.31 -2.15 -23.28
CA VAL A 841 -17.64 -0.96 -22.50
C VAL A 841 -16.89 0.26 -23.01
N GLY A 842 -15.56 0.20 -23.13
CA GLY A 842 -14.76 1.35 -23.50
C GLY A 842 -15.02 1.90 -24.92
N LEU A 843 -15.16 1.02 -25.91
CA LEU A 843 -15.36 1.41 -27.31
C LEU A 843 -16.79 1.93 -27.58
N THR A 844 -17.78 1.49 -26.80
CA THR A 844 -19.21 1.87 -26.96
C THR A 844 -19.63 3.14 -26.19
N ARG A 845 -18.67 3.86 -25.60
CA ARG A 845 -18.94 5.15 -24.94
C ARG A 845 -19.04 6.32 -25.93
N ALA A 846 -18.55 6.13 -27.16
CA ALA A 846 -18.51 7.18 -28.18
C ALA A 846 -19.88 7.36 -28.84
N LYS A 847 -20.34 8.60 -28.95
CA LYS A 847 -21.52 8.96 -29.75
C LYS A 847 -21.15 9.18 -31.21
N PHE A 848 -20.19 10.08 -31.45
CA PHE A 848 -19.89 10.61 -32.78
C PHE A 848 -18.50 10.22 -33.28
N ARG A 849 -17.50 10.13 -32.38
CA ARG A 849 -16.14 9.80 -32.81
C ARG A 849 -15.42 8.88 -31.85
N LEU A 850 -14.78 7.86 -32.43
CA LEU A 850 -13.94 6.90 -31.73
C LEU A 850 -12.52 6.92 -32.34
N ILE A 851 -11.54 7.26 -31.51
CA ILE A 851 -10.12 7.20 -31.85
C ILE A 851 -9.51 6.03 -31.07
N ILE A 852 -8.87 5.09 -31.76
CA ILE A 852 -8.17 3.96 -31.12
C ILE A 852 -6.67 4.18 -31.28
N LEU A 853 -5.95 4.27 -30.18
CA LEU A 853 -4.51 4.53 -30.12
C LEU A 853 -3.75 3.28 -29.65
N GLY A 854 -2.64 2.95 -30.31
CA GLY A 854 -1.69 1.94 -29.87
C GLY A 854 -0.78 1.43 -30.98
N ASP A 855 0.16 0.54 -30.67
CA ASP A 855 0.96 -0.16 -31.68
C ASP A 855 0.17 -1.36 -32.20
N PHE A 856 -0.46 -1.17 -33.36
CA PHE A 856 -1.33 -2.17 -33.96
C PHE A 856 -0.56 -3.41 -34.43
N LYS A 857 0.63 -3.22 -34.98
CA LYS A 857 1.48 -4.31 -35.49
C LYS A 857 1.97 -5.18 -34.32
N TYR A 858 2.43 -4.55 -33.24
CA TYR A 858 2.86 -5.23 -32.04
C TYR A 858 1.69 -5.97 -31.39
N CYS A 859 0.57 -5.29 -31.13
CA CYS A 859 -0.61 -5.90 -30.52
C CYS A 859 -1.09 -7.11 -31.32
N GLN A 860 -1.19 -7.02 -32.65
CA GLN A 860 -1.61 -8.14 -33.49
C GLN A 860 -0.62 -9.30 -33.43
N SER A 861 0.70 -9.02 -33.40
CA SER A 861 1.73 -10.06 -33.32
C SER A 861 1.70 -10.85 -32.02
N GLN A 862 1.39 -10.20 -30.90
CA GLN A 862 1.38 -10.80 -29.57
C GLN A 862 0.04 -11.46 -29.22
N SER A 863 -1.06 -11.03 -29.83
CA SER A 863 -2.43 -11.49 -29.49
C SER A 863 -3.07 -12.40 -30.54
N LYS A 864 -2.29 -13.10 -31.38
CA LYS A 864 -2.78 -13.93 -32.50
C LYS A 864 -3.88 -14.93 -32.12
N LYS A 865 -3.85 -15.48 -30.91
CA LYS A 865 -4.83 -16.46 -30.41
C LYS A 865 -5.97 -15.83 -29.61
N ALA A 866 -5.78 -14.61 -29.11
CA ALA A 866 -6.75 -13.89 -28.29
C ALA A 866 -7.72 -13.10 -29.16
N PHE A 867 -8.88 -12.73 -28.61
CA PHE A 867 -9.93 -12.01 -29.33
C PHE A 867 -9.42 -10.72 -30.01
N LEU A 868 -8.54 -9.98 -29.34
CA LEU A 868 -7.98 -8.73 -29.87
C LEU A 868 -7.30 -8.94 -31.23
N GLY A 869 -6.32 -9.85 -31.32
CA GLY A 869 -5.53 -10.06 -32.53
C GLY A 869 -6.19 -10.99 -33.54
N LYS A 870 -7.05 -11.91 -33.08
CA LYS A 870 -7.77 -12.86 -33.94
C LYS A 870 -8.96 -12.24 -34.65
N THR A 871 -9.68 -11.33 -34.00
CA THR A 871 -10.98 -10.82 -34.48
C THR A 871 -10.99 -9.31 -34.60
N LEU A 872 -10.74 -8.58 -33.51
CA LEU A 872 -10.99 -7.13 -33.46
C LEU A 872 -10.01 -6.32 -34.32
N LEU A 873 -8.69 -6.48 -34.14
CA LEU A 873 -7.69 -5.72 -34.90
C LEU A 873 -7.75 -5.99 -36.42
N PRO A 874 -7.86 -7.25 -36.90
CA PRO A 874 -8.05 -7.51 -38.33
C PRO A 874 -9.28 -6.81 -38.92
N PHE A 875 -10.40 -6.80 -38.19
CA PHE A 875 -11.61 -6.10 -38.60
C PHE A 875 -11.37 -4.58 -38.68
N LEU A 876 -10.77 -3.99 -37.65
CA LEU A 876 -10.50 -2.55 -37.58
C LEU A 876 -9.56 -2.09 -38.71
N LEU A 877 -8.42 -2.77 -38.87
CA LEU A 877 -7.39 -2.41 -39.85
C LEU A 877 -7.86 -2.56 -41.29
N LYS A 878 -8.81 -3.47 -41.56
CA LYS A 878 -9.40 -3.63 -42.89
C LYS A 878 -10.36 -2.49 -43.25
N LYS A 879 -11.04 -1.91 -42.24
CA LYS A 879 -12.23 -1.06 -42.47
C LYS A 879 -11.99 0.43 -42.22
N TYR A 880 -11.08 0.78 -41.33
CA TYR A 880 -10.88 2.15 -40.87
C TYR A 880 -9.49 2.68 -41.22
N PRO A 881 -9.35 4.00 -41.42
CA PRO A 881 -8.06 4.60 -41.73
C PRO A 881 -7.08 4.41 -40.57
N LEU A 882 -5.88 3.94 -40.89
CA LEU A 882 -4.73 3.90 -40.00
C LEU A 882 -3.81 5.08 -40.31
N ILE A 883 -3.51 5.87 -39.29
CA ILE A 883 -2.64 7.03 -39.42
C ILE A 883 -1.56 6.96 -38.36
N ASP A 884 -0.34 7.22 -38.79
CA ASP A 884 0.81 7.34 -37.90
C ASP A 884 0.61 8.50 -36.92
N ALA A 885 0.74 8.24 -35.62
CA ALA A 885 0.66 9.25 -34.56
C ALA A 885 1.60 10.44 -34.82
N ALA A 886 2.76 10.20 -35.44
CA ALA A 886 3.72 11.26 -35.77
C ALA A 886 3.16 12.29 -36.77
N LYS A 887 2.16 11.92 -37.59
CA LYS A 887 1.53 12.80 -38.58
C LYS A 887 0.35 13.59 -38.01
N LEU A 888 -0.34 13.04 -37.01
CA LEU A 888 -1.55 13.63 -36.41
C LEU A 888 -1.28 14.64 -35.34
N VAL A 889 -0.03 14.78 -34.89
CA VAL A 889 0.33 15.66 -33.79
C VAL A 889 1.15 16.88 -34.26
N PRO A 890 0.64 17.72 -35.21
CA PRO A 890 1.33 18.86 -35.84
C PRO A 890 1.64 20.06 -34.91
N ASP A 891 1.16 20.06 -33.66
CA ASP A 891 1.53 21.06 -32.62
C ASP A 891 1.98 20.43 -31.27
N GLY A 892 1.97 19.10 -31.18
CA GLY A 892 2.38 18.36 -29.99
C GLY A 892 3.75 17.70 -30.15
N LEU A 893 4.04 16.65 -29.36
CA LEU A 893 5.37 16.02 -29.29
C LEU A 893 6.02 15.76 -30.66
N ALA A 894 5.26 15.21 -31.61
CA ALA A 894 5.76 14.86 -32.94
C ALA A 894 6.08 16.08 -33.83
N ALA A 895 5.38 17.20 -33.67
CA ALA A 895 5.63 18.39 -34.47
C ALA A 895 6.60 19.37 -33.90
N ARG A 896 6.77 19.38 -32.57
CA ARG A 896 7.92 20.03 -31.96
C ARG A 896 9.19 19.24 -32.23
N ALA A 897 9.10 17.90 -32.30
CA ALA A 897 10.17 17.07 -32.85
C ALA A 897 10.41 17.33 -34.35
N ALA A 898 9.36 17.48 -35.17
CA ALA A 898 9.48 17.83 -36.58
C ALA A 898 10.00 19.26 -36.77
N LYS A 899 9.57 20.25 -35.97
CA LYS A 899 10.13 21.62 -35.93
C LYS A 899 11.57 21.61 -35.47
N ALA A 900 11.95 20.83 -34.46
CA ALA A 900 13.34 20.67 -34.02
C ALA A 900 14.20 19.95 -35.08
N GLN A 901 13.61 19.08 -35.91
CA GLN A 901 14.25 18.52 -37.11
C GLN A 901 14.35 19.56 -38.25
N MET A 902 13.34 20.42 -38.43
CA MET A 902 13.29 21.45 -39.48
C MET A 902 14.06 22.74 -39.11
N SER A 903 14.28 23.02 -37.82
CA SER A 903 15.00 24.20 -37.29
C SER A 903 16.52 24.05 -37.38
N MET A 904 17.03 23.12 -38.20
CA MET A 904 18.40 23.20 -38.73
C MET A 904 18.65 24.51 -39.52
N LEU A 905 17.61 25.31 -39.78
CA LEU A 905 17.66 26.70 -40.24
C LEU A 905 17.02 27.66 -39.20
N GLY A 906 17.67 27.87 -38.05
CA GLY A 906 17.66 29.18 -37.37
C GLY A 906 16.51 29.55 -36.42
N GLY A 907 15.75 28.62 -35.83
CA GLY A 907 14.76 28.92 -34.78
C GLY A 907 15.31 28.73 -33.36
N ALA A 908 15.16 29.71 -32.46
CA ALA A 908 15.58 29.60 -31.06
C ALA A 908 14.59 28.77 -30.23
N ILE A 909 15.08 27.74 -29.53
CA ILE A 909 14.33 27.00 -28.49
C ILE A 909 14.45 27.78 -27.19
N GLU A 910 13.33 28.19 -26.59
CA GLU A 910 13.30 28.78 -25.24
C GLU A 910 13.64 27.70 -24.19
N PRO A 911 14.82 27.74 -23.55
CA PRO A 911 15.28 26.68 -22.65
C PRO A 911 14.49 26.59 -21.33
N ASP A 912 13.80 27.68 -20.96
CA ASP A 912 13.07 27.81 -19.69
C ASP A 912 11.59 27.42 -19.76
N SER A 913 11.11 26.97 -20.93
CA SER A 913 9.74 26.46 -21.05
C SER A 913 9.52 25.25 -20.13
N ASP A 914 8.36 25.21 -19.48
CA ASP A 914 7.93 24.10 -18.61
C ASP A 914 7.78 22.77 -19.38
N ARG A 915 7.67 22.83 -20.71
CA ARG A 915 7.61 21.66 -21.60
C ARG A 915 8.46 21.92 -22.85
N ILE A 916 9.42 21.03 -23.13
CA ILE A 916 10.29 21.11 -24.32
C ILE A 916 10.39 19.72 -24.95
N VAL A 917 10.37 19.65 -26.27
CA VAL A 917 10.59 18.41 -27.02
C VAL A 917 11.76 18.63 -27.96
N VAL A 918 12.73 17.74 -27.91
CA VAL A 918 13.98 17.88 -28.64
C VAL A 918 14.38 16.57 -29.31
N THR A 919 15.10 16.73 -30.41
CA THR A 919 15.80 15.64 -31.09
C THR A 919 17.14 15.39 -30.42
N GLN A 920 17.85 14.37 -30.89
CA GLN A 920 19.22 14.10 -30.47
C GLN A 920 20.16 15.33 -30.59
N ALA A 921 19.93 16.23 -31.56
CA ALA A 921 20.80 17.37 -31.82
C ALA A 921 20.82 18.38 -30.65
N ASP A 922 19.64 18.66 -30.07
CA ASP A 922 19.50 19.62 -28.97
C ASP A 922 19.45 18.97 -27.59
N PHE A 923 19.04 17.70 -27.52
CA PHE A 923 18.85 16.99 -26.25
C PHE A 923 20.02 17.13 -25.30
N TYR A 924 21.23 16.81 -25.75
CA TYR A 924 22.42 16.81 -24.91
C TYR A 924 22.83 18.21 -24.46
N ARG A 925 22.59 19.24 -25.28
CA ARG A 925 22.88 20.63 -24.93
C ARG A 925 21.98 21.10 -23.79
N ILE A 926 20.68 20.82 -23.87
CA ILE A 926 19.72 21.22 -22.84
C ILE A 926 19.87 20.37 -21.58
N LEU A 927 20.04 19.05 -21.72
CA LEU A 927 20.27 18.15 -20.59
C LEU A 927 21.54 18.54 -19.81
N SER A 928 22.60 18.93 -20.50
CA SER A 928 23.84 19.43 -19.90
C SER A 928 23.61 20.71 -19.07
N ALA A 929 22.76 21.61 -19.55
CA ALA A 929 22.35 22.79 -18.79
C ALA A 929 21.55 22.40 -17.53
N ASP A 930 20.61 21.45 -17.62
CA ASP A 930 19.85 20.98 -16.45
C ASP A 930 20.77 20.32 -15.40
N PHE A 931 21.74 19.49 -15.83
CA PHE A 931 22.74 18.91 -14.92
C PHE A 931 23.60 19.96 -14.23
N SER A 932 23.88 21.07 -14.91
CA SER A 932 24.63 22.18 -14.33
C SER A 932 23.86 22.91 -13.23
N HIS A 933 22.52 22.93 -13.31
CA HIS A 933 21.65 23.59 -12.33
C HIS A 933 21.10 22.65 -11.24
N ALA A 934 21.32 21.34 -11.36
CA ALA A 934 20.88 20.36 -10.38
C ALA A 934 21.43 20.64 -8.98
N LYS A 935 20.56 20.55 -7.96
CA LYS A 935 20.89 20.88 -6.56
C LYS A 935 20.74 19.72 -5.59
N ASN A 936 19.83 18.80 -5.84
CA ASN A 936 19.43 17.76 -4.89
C ASN A 936 19.78 16.36 -5.35
N ARG A 937 19.48 15.98 -6.60
CA ARG A 937 19.68 14.60 -7.09
C ARG A 937 19.53 14.49 -8.60
N ILE A 938 20.30 13.59 -9.22
CA ILE A 938 20.14 13.19 -10.62
C ILE A 938 19.93 11.67 -10.70
N VAL A 939 18.93 11.21 -11.43
CA VAL A 939 18.66 9.79 -11.69
C VAL A 939 18.52 9.55 -13.18
N ILE A 940 19.36 8.71 -13.76
CA ILE A 940 19.42 8.44 -15.20
C ILE A 940 19.10 6.97 -15.45
N TYR A 941 17.98 6.69 -16.10
CA TYR A 941 17.70 5.38 -16.69
C TYR A 941 18.24 5.35 -18.11
N SER A 942 19.29 4.55 -18.34
CA SER A 942 19.88 4.37 -19.68
C SER A 942 20.20 2.89 -19.93
N PRO A 943 19.40 2.17 -20.74
CA PRO A 943 19.59 0.75 -21.01
C PRO A 943 20.90 0.47 -21.75
N PHE A 944 21.44 1.45 -22.45
CA PHE A 944 22.72 1.37 -23.15
C PHE A 944 23.60 2.55 -22.74
N ILE A 945 24.91 2.34 -22.73
CA ILE A 945 25.91 3.36 -22.35
C ILE A 945 27.05 3.26 -23.38
N THR A 946 27.48 4.40 -23.93
CA THR A 946 28.59 4.45 -24.89
C THR A 946 29.67 5.43 -24.43
N GLN A 947 30.93 5.17 -24.83
CA GLN A 947 32.07 5.96 -24.40
C GLN A 947 31.96 7.42 -24.81
N ASP A 948 31.63 7.68 -26.07
CA ASP A 948 31.59 9.05 -26.61
C ASP A 948 30.52 9.90 -25.92
N ARG A 949 29.34 9.33 -25.66
CA ARG A 949 28.23 10.05 -25.00
C ARG A 949 28.50 10.26 -23.53
N THR A 950 29.06 9.25 -22.86
CA THR A 950 29.46 9.39 -21.47
C THR A 950 30.53 10.47 -21.32
N ALA A 951 31.53 10.50 -22.21
CA ALA A 951 32.59 11.51 -22.22
C ALA A 951 32.03 12.93 -22.44
N PHE A 952 31.01 13.10 -23.27
CA PHE A 952 30.38 14.39 -23.52
C PHE A 952 29.69 14.98 -22.28
N LEU A 953 28.97 14.16 -21.51
CA LEU A 953 28.26 14.60 -20.30
C LEU A 953 29.14 14.58 -19.04
N LEU A 954 30.34 14.01 -19.13
CA LEU A 954 31.24 13.79 -17.99
C LEU A 954 31.57 15.07 -17.22
N PRO A 955 31.91 16.21 -17.86
CA PRO A 955 32.27 17.43 -17.13
C PRO A 955 31.14 17.92 -16.23
N GLN A 956 29.88 17.86 -16.69
CA GLN A 956 28.72 18.31 -15.94
C GLN A 956 28.36 17.34 -14.82
N LEU A 957 28.47 16.04 -15.07
CA LEU A 957 28.29 15.02 -14.03
C LEU A 957 29.35 15.14 -12.93
N GLN A 958 30.62 15.36 -13.30
CA GLN A 958 31.72 15.63 -12.35
C GLN A 958 31.45 16.90 -11.54
N ALA A 959 31.03 17.98 -12.18
CA ALA A 959 30.69 19.22 -11.50
C ALA A 959 29.52 19.05 -10.53
N ALA A 960 28.50 18.26 -10.89
CA ALA A 960 27.38 17.95 -10.02
C ALA A 960 27.81 17.11 -8.80
N VAL A 961 28.67 16.09 -9.00
CA VAL A 961 29.25 15.34 -7.86
C VAL A 961 30.08 16.25 -6.97
N ALA A 962 30.89 17.15 -7.53
CA ALA A 962 31.68 18.11 -6.76
C ALA A 962 30.81 19.08 -5.94
N ARG A 963 29.56 19.32 -6.35
CA ARG A 963 28.54 20.06 -5.58
C ARG A 963 27.79 19.19 -4.56
N ASN A 964 28.21 17.95 -4.33
CA ASN A 964 27.54 16.96 -3.49
C ASN A 964 26.12 16.58 -3.96
N VAL A 965 25.85 16.66 -5.27
CA VAL A 965 24.60 16.17 -5.85
C VAL A 965 24.73 14.66 -6.10
N PRO A 966 23.98 13.79 -5.40
CA PRO A 966 24.01 12.35 -5.65
C PRO A 966 23.48 12.02 -7.05
N ILE A 967 24.25 11.23 -7.79
CA ILE A 967 23.93 10.80 -9.16
C ILE A 967 23.78 9.28 -9.20
N TYR A 968 22.67 8.81 -9.76
CA TYR A 968 22.37 7.40 -9.95
C TYR A 968 22.20 7.09 -11.43
N VAL A 969 22.88 6.06 -11.93
CA VAL A 969 22.70 5.53 -13.28
C VAL A 969 22.13 4.12 -13.18
N LEU A 970 20.92 3.95 -13.67
CA LEU A 970 20.25 2.67 -13.77
C LEU A 970 20.49 2.11 -15.18
N THR A 971 21.01 0.88 -15.23
CA THR A 971 21.37 0.21 -16.49
C THR A 971 21.05 -1.28 -16.45
N LYS A 972 21.03 -1.92 -17.63
CA LYS A 972 20.85 -3.37 -17.74
C LYS A 972 22.00 -4.10 -17.07
N HIS A 973 21.70 -5.22 -16.43
CA HIS A 973 22.73 -6.06 -15.85
C HIS A 973 23.66 -6.65 -16.93
N ASN A 974 24.93 -6.84 -16.59
CA ASN A 974 25.98 -7.36 -17.47
C ASN A 974 25.64 -8.70 -18.14
N SER A 975 24.81 -9.55 -17.53
CA SER A 975 24.34 -10.81 -18.13
C SER A 975 23.42 -10.63 -19.35
N GLU A 976 22.83 -9.45 -19.53
CA GLU A 976 21.95 -9.13 -20.68
C GLU A 976 22.72 -8.50 -21.85
N ARG A 977 24.04 -8.37 -21.72
CA ARG A 977 24.94 -7.81 -22.74
C ARG A 977 25.53 -8.91 -23.61
N LYS A 978 25.89 -8.56 -24.85
CA LYS A 978 26.67 -9.46 -25.71
C LYS A 978 28.08 -9.63 -25.11
N LYS A 979 28.63 -10.85 -25.18
CA LYS A 979 29.98 -11.16 -24.65
C LYS A 979 31.07 -10.22 -25.21
N SER A 980 30.95 -9.82 -26.47
CA SER A 980 31.88 -8.90 -27.16
C SER A 980 31.87 -7.48 -26.59
N GLU A 981 30.79 -7.04 -25.96
CA GLU A 981 30.60 -5.66 -25.47
C GLU A 981 30.88 -5.55 -23.96
N LEU A 982 30.92 -6.68 -23.24
CA LEU A 982 30.97 -6.75 -21.77
C LEU A 982 32.15 -5.97 -21.17
N GLN A 983 33.34 -6.09 -21.75
CA GLN A 983 34.53 -5.41 -21.23
C GLN A 983 34.43 -3.90 -21.37
N GLN A 984 33.83 -3.41 -22.46
CA GLN A 984 33.62 -1.99 -22.69
C GLN A 984 32.64 -1.41 -21.65
N TYR A 985 31.52 -2.10 -21.39
CA TYR A 985 30.55 -1.68 -20.38
C TYR A 985 31.16 -1.65 -18.98
N ARG A 986 31.90 -2.70 -18.57
CA ARG A 986 32.59 -2.73 -17.28
C ARG A 986 33.57 -1.56 -17.11
N ASN A 987 34.32 -1.24 -18.16
CA ASN A 987 35.25 -0.11 -18.13
C ASN A 987 34.50 1.23 -17.99
N LEU A 988 33.34 1.40 -18.63
CA LEU A 988 32.52 2.60 -18.50
C LEU A 988 31.88 2.71 -17.11
N GLU A 989 31.35 1.61 -16.58
CA GLU A 989 30.80 1.53 -15.22
C GLU A 989 31.86 1.87 -14.16
N SER A 990 33.10 1.36 -14.33
CA SER A 990 34.23 1.69 -13.44
C SER A 990 34.53 3.18 -13.46
N LYS A 991 34.66 3.78 -14.65
CA LYS A 991 34.95 5.21 -14.80
C LYS A 991 33.87 6.09 -14.18
N LEU A 992 32.60 5.74 -14.36
CA LEU A 992 31.49 6.47 -13.74
C LEU A 992 31.53 6.34 -12.21
N SER A 993 31.82 5.13 -11.71
CA SER A 993 31.91 4.86 -10.26
C SER A 993 33.09 5.58 -9.59
N GLU A 994 34.25 5.63 -10.25
CA GLU A 994 35.45 6.35 -9.80
C GLU A 994 35.21 7.85 -9.59
N ILE A 995 34.27 8.42 -10.35
CA ILE A 995 33.88 9.83 -10.24
C ILE A 995 32.86 10.06 -9.12
N GLY A 996 32.32 9.01 -8.50
CA GLY A 996 31.31 9.09 -7.44
C GLY A 996 29.87 8.90 -7.93
N ILE A 997 29.66 8.44 -9.16
CA ILE A 997 28.33 8.11 -9.69
C ILE A 997 27.96 6.69 -9.30
N THR A 998 26.73 6.51 -8.82
CA THR A 998 26.25 5.22 -8.34
C THR A 998 25.58 4.43 -9.46
N ILE A 999 26.13 3.28 -9.82
CA ILE A 999 25.53 2.36 -10.81
C ILE A 999 24.54 1.40 -10.13
N ILE A 1000 23.35 1.24 -10.70
CA ILE A 1000 22.35 0.27 -10.26
C ILE A 1000 21.95 -0.63 -11.42
N HIS A 1001 22.16 -1.94 -11.27
CA HIS A 1001 21.74 -2.91 -12.26
C HIS A 1001 20.28 -3.34 -12.05
N LYS A 1002 19.49 -3.25 -13.13
CA LYS A 1002 18.13 -3.77 -13.19
C LYS A 1002 18.01 -4.79 -14.33
N LYS A 1003 17.51 -6.00 -14.02
CA LYS A 1003 17.27 -7.06 -15.01
C LYS A 1003 16.03 -6.73 -15.83
N GLY A 1004 16.10 -6.83 -17.16
CA GLY A 1004 14.99 -6.50 -18.05
C GLY A 1004 14.67 -5.01 -18.10
N MET A 1005 15.65 -4.14 -17.83
CA MET A 1005 15.48 -2.69 -17.84
C MET A 1005 15.42 -2.14 -19.27
N HIS A 1006 14.45 -1.27 -19.55
CA HIS A 1006 14.26 -0.65 -20.87
C HIS A 1006 13.85 0.82 -20.79
N GLU A 1007 13.63 1.36 -19.58
CA GLU A 1007 13.35 2.75 -19.27
C GLU A 1007 14.38 3.70 -19.88
N LYS A 1008 13.94 4.82 -20.44
CA LYS A 1008 14.78 5.90 -20.97
C LYS A 1008 14.32 7.22 -20.37
N LEU A 1009 14.74 7.45 -19.13
CA LEU A 1009 14.23 8.52 -18.28
C LEU A 1009 15.40 9.26 -17.62
N VAL A 1010 15.24 10.56 -17.39
CA VAL A 1010 16.13 11.30 -16.49
C VAL A 1010 15.30 12.10 -15.51
N PHE A 1011 15.55 11.95 -14.23
CA PHE A 1011 14.95 12.76 -13.17
C PHE A 1011 16.00 13.68 -12.59
N ILE A 1012 15.67 14.96 -12.47
CA ILE A 1012 16.54 15.97 -11.89
C ILE A 1012 15.74 16.69 -10.79
N ASP A 1013 16.27 16.64 -9.58
CA ASP A 1013 15.69 17.19 -8.36
C ASP A 1013 14.27 16.68 -8.05
N LYS A 1014 13.24 17.56 -8.06
CA LYS A 1014 11.86 17.22 -7.68
C LYS A 1014 10.81 17.72 -8.69
N ASP A 1015 11.25 18.22 -9.84
CA ASP A 1015 10.39 18.89 -10.80
C ASP A 1015 10.80 18.61 -12.25
N ILE A 1016 12.06 18.29 -12.58
CA ILE A 1016 12.45 18.02 -13.97
C ILE A 1016 12.40 16.52 -14.26
N THR A 1017 11.62 16.15 -15.27
CA THR A 1017 11.54 14.80 -15.83
C THR A 1017 11.81 14.84 -17.32
N TRP A 1018 12.77 14.03 -17.76
CA TRP A 1018 13.02 13.74 -19.16
C TRP A 1018 12.52 12.34 -19.49
N SER A 1019 11.85 12.20 -20.62
CA SER A 1019 11.29 10.93 -21.07
C SER A 1019 11.15 10.88 -22.58
N GLY A 1020 11.46 9.74 -23.20
CA GLY A 1020 11.32 9.59 -24.64
C GLY A 1020 11.89 8.28 -25.17
N SER A 1021 12.23 8.28 -26.46
CA SER A 1021 12.75 7.10 -27.17
C SER A 1021 14.28 7.04 -27.23
N LEU A 1022 14.97 8.14 -26.90
CA LEU A 1022 16.44 8.24 -26.90
C LEU A 1022 17.08 7.70 -25.61
N ASN A 1023 18.18 6.95 -25.74
CA ASN A 1023 18.95 6.51 -24.57
C ASN A 1023 19.81 7.66 -24.02
N PRO A 1024 19.64 8.10 -22.76
CA PRO A 1024 20.35 9.27 -22.23
C PRO A 1024 21.88 9.20 -22.25
N LEU A 1025 22.47 7.99 -22.17
CA LEU A 1025 23.93 7.78 -22.14
C LEU A 1025 24.47 7.02 -23.36
N SER A 1026 23.70 6.84 -24.44
CA SER A 1026 24.09 6.05 -25.62
C SER A 1026 23.64 6.68 -26.92
N PHE A 1027 24.18 6.17 -28.03
CA PHE A 1027 23.61 6.44 -29.36
C PHE A 1027 22.28 5.74 -29.54
N SER A 1028 21.39 6.39 -30.28
CA SER A 1028 20.33 5.75 -31.05
C SER A 1028 19.82 6.71 -32.13
N ASN A 1029 19.09 6.16 -33.11
CA ASN A 1029 18.99 6.59 -34.51
C ASN A 1029 18.43 8.02 -34.72
N THR A 1030 18.59 8.58 -35.93
CA THR A 1030 18.33 10.00 -36.27
C THR A 1030 16.87 10.49 -36.16
N GLN A 1031 15.93 9.65 -35.74
CA GLN A 1031 14.50 9.96 -35.59
C GLN A 1031 13.97 9.89 -34.15
N GLU A 1032 14.84 9.69 -33.16
CA GLU A 1032 14.42 9.60 -31.75
C GLU A 1032 14.33 10.97 -31.05
N ILE A 1033 13.44 11.05 -30.06
CA ILE A 1033 13.02 12.30 -29.42
C ILE A 1033 12.98 12.14 -27.89
N MET A 1034 13.17 13.26 -27.20
CA MET A 1034 13.03 13.36 -25.75
C MET A 1034 12.15 14.55 -25.39
N GLU A 1035 11.24 14.35 -24.45
CA GLU A 1035 10.48 15.40 -23.80
C GLU A 1035 11.13 15.75 -22.47
N ARG A 1036 11.37 17.04 -22.24
CA ARG A 1036 11.65 17.64 -20.94
C ARG A 1036 10.35 18.23 -20.40
N ARG A 1037 10.04 17.93 -19.15
CA ARG A 1037 8.92 18.54 -18.43
C ARG A 1037 9.37 19.01 -17.06
N LYS A 1038 9.03 20.25 -16.71
CA LYS A 1038 9.19 20.83 -15.39
C LYS A 1038 7.84 20.80 -14.66
N SER A 1039 7.61 19.74 -13.90
CA SER A 1039 6.42 19.56 -13.07
C SER A 1039 6.69 18.65 -11.88
N THR A 1040 6.37 19.15 -10.69
CA THR A 1040 6.37 18.36 -9.46
C THR A 1040 5.30 17.28 -9.46
N LEU A 1041 4.14 17.51 -10.08
CA LEU A 1041 3.03 16.52 -10.12
C LEU A 1041 3.41 15.29 -10.94
N VAL A 1042 4.00 15.49 -12.13
CA VAL A 1042 4.46 14.38 -12.97
C VAL A 1042 5.65 13.68 -12.32
N PHE A 1043 6.60 14.45 -11.75
CA PHE A 1043 7.72 13.86 -11.02
C PHE A 1043 7.25 12.95 -9.89
N GLU A 1044 6.36 13.43 -9.01
CA GLU A 1044 5.86 12.66 -7.86
C GLU A 1044 5.12 11.39 -8.29
N ASP A 1045 4.31 11.46 -9.36
CA ASP A 1045 3.60 10.30 -9.87
C ASP A 1045 4.57 9.22 -10.36
N TYR A 1046 5.60 9.59 -11.12
CA TYR A 1046 6.66 8.67 -11.57
C TYR A 1046 7.48 8.11 -10.41
N PHE A 1047 7.89 9.00 -9.50
CA PHE A 1047 8.73 8.66 -8.36
C PHE A 1047 8.06 7.60 -7.47
N LYS A 1048 6.76 7.78 -7.21
CA LYS A 1048 5.93 6.83 -6.47
C LYS A 1048 5.65 5.56 -7.26
N THR A 1049 5.29 5.69 -8.54
CA THR A 1049 4.92 4.54 -9.40
C THR A 1049 6.08 3.58 -9.63
N LEU A 1050 7.29 4.10 -9.81
CA LEU A 1050 8.50 3.31 -10.03
C LEU A 1050 9.19 2.87 -8.74
N ARG A 1051 8.68 3.26 -7.56
CA ARG A 1051 9.31 3.01 -6.25
C ARG A 1051 10.79 3.40 -6.22
N LEU A 1052 11.05 4.60 -6.72
CA LEU A 1052 12.40 5.10 -6.93
C LEU A 1052 13.16 5.27 -5.62
N GLU A 1053 12.52 5.75 -4.55
CA GLU A 1053 13.18 5.93 -3.26
C GLU A 1053 13.80 4.63 -2.74
N GLU A 1054 13.07 3.52 -2.85
CA GLU A 1054 13.54 2.21 -2.44
C GLU A 1054 14.65 1.68 -3.35
N LEU A 1055 14.61 1.99 -4.65
CA LEU A 1055 15.61 1.54 -5.62
C LEU A 1055 16.95 2.22 -5.38
N LEU A 1056 16.90 3.52 -5.11
CA LEU A 1056 18.06 4.38 -4.91
C LEU A 1056 18.68 4.20 -3.50
N SER A 1057 17.97 3.59 -2.56
CA SER A 1057 18.42 3.42 -1.16
C SER A 1057 19.45 2.28 -0.93
N VAL A 1058 19.69 1.44 -1.92
CA VAL A 1058 20.44 0.18 -1.84
C VAL A 1058 21.94 0.23 -2.18
N PRO A 1059 22.42 1.10 -3.10
CA PRO A 1059 23.81 1.03 -3.53
C PRO A 1059 24.82 1.30 -2.41
N GLY A 1060 25.94 0.56 -2.42
CA GLY A 1060 27.03 0.72 -1.43
C GLY A 1060 26.75 0.14 -0.04
N LYS A 1061 25.57 -0.43 0.21
CA LYS A 1061 25.21 -1.06 1.50
C LYS A 1061 25.28 -2.58 1.43
N PRO A 1062 25.35 -3.33 2.56
CA PRO A 1062 25.31 -4.80 2.58
C PRO A 1062 24.19 -5.41 1.71
N GLU A 1063 23.09 -4.67 1.58
CA GLU A 1063 21.90 -4.92 0.76
C GLU A 1063 22.17 -5.17 -0.73
N SER A 1064 23.30 -4.70 -1.24
CA SER A 1064 23.75 -4.85 -2.63
C SER A 1064 24.41 -6.22 -2.92
N LYS A 1065 24.73 -7.01 -1.88
CA LYS A 1065 25.36 -8.33 -2.03
C LYS A 1065 24.43 -9.45 -1.58
N CYS A 1066 24.53 -10.58 -2.28
CA CYS A 1066 23.76 -11.76 -1.98
C CYS A 1066 24.25 -12.34 -0.65
N PRO A 1067 23.36 -12.55 0.34
CA PRO A 1067 23.71 -13.10 1.64
C PRO A 1067 24.13 -14.58 1.61
N ILE A 1068 24.04 -15.22 0.45
CA ILE A 1068 24.42 -16.62 0.23
C ILE A 1068 25.78 -16.69 -0.48
N CYS A 1069 25.84 -16.24 -1.72
CA CYS A 1069 27.03 -16.42 -2.57
C CYS A 1069 27.96 -15.19 -2.61
N GLY A 1070 27.49 -14.04 -2.11
CA GLY A 1070 28.22 -12.76 -2.15
C GLY A 1070 28.14 -12.00 -3.48
N SER A 1071 27.53 -12.60 -4.52
CA SER A 1071 27.32 -11.95 -5.82
C SER A 1071 26.34 -10.77 -5.72
N GLU A 1072 26.30 -9.90 -6.72
CA GLU A 1072 25.41 -8.75 -6.74
C GLU A 1072 23.92 -9.13 -6.62
N MET A 1073 23.19 -8.36 -5.83
CA MET A 1073 21.72 -8.35 -5.81
C MET A 1073 21.23 -7.28 -6.77
N ILE A 1074 20.50 -7.70 -7.80
CA ILE A 1074 19.94 -6.83 -8.83
C ILE A 1074 18.42 -6.69 -8.65
N ALA A 1075 17.90 -5.53 -9.01
CA ALA A 1075 16.46 -5.33 -9.12
C ALA A 1075 15.94 -6.13 -10.32
N ALA A 1076 14.87 -6.90 -10.14
CA ALA A 1076 14.22 -7.61 -11.25
C ALA A 1076 12.70 -7.48 -11.16
N GLU A 1077 12.03 -7.46 -12.30
CA GLU A 1077 10.57 -7.39 -12.35
C GLU A 1077 9.94 -8.66 -11.76
N GLY A 1078 9.08 -8.49 -10.75
CA GLY A 1078 8.41 -9.59 -10.05
C GLY A 1078 6.96 -9.77 -10.48
N GLY A 1079 6.30 -10.81 -9.99
CA GLY A 1079 4.84 -10.95 -10.17
C GLY A 1079 4.02 -10.14 -9.15
N LYS A 1080 4.58 -9.87 -7.97
CA LYS A 1080 3.85 -9.28 -6.82
C LYS A 1080 4.25 -7.86 -6.42
N GLU A 1081 5.42 -7.41 -6.85
CA GLU A 1081 6.01 -6.09 -6.51
C GLU A 1081 6.63 -5.48 -7.77
N PRO A 1082 6.69 -4.12 -7.93
CA PRO A 1082 7.22 -3.45 -9.12
C PRO A 1082 8.58 -4.01 -9.57
N TYR A 1083 9.43 -4.28 -8.58
CA TYR A 1083 10.58 -5.14 -8.68
C TYR A 1083 10.83 -5.79 -7.33
N TYR A 1084 11.65 -6.84 -7.32
CA TYR A 1084 12.16 -7.49 -6.12
C TYR A 1084 13.68 -7.61 -6.24
N TRP A 1085 14.37 -7.79 -5.13
CA TRP A 1085 15.81 -8.01 -5.13
C TRP A 1085 16.09 -9.48 -5.39
N ARG A 1086 16.91 -9.79 -6.39
CA ARG A 1086 17.41 -11.15 -6.63
C ARG A 1086 18.90 -11.18 -6.85
N CYS A 1087 19.52 -12.28 -6.45
CA CYS A 1087 20.88 -12.59 -6.82
C CYS A 1087 20.99 -12.66 -8.35
N VAL A 1088 22.12 -12.20 -8.88
CA VAL A 1088 22.48 -12.41 -10.28
C VAL A 1088 22.49 -13.90 -10.65
N ASN A 1089 22.97 -14.76 -9.76
CA ASN A 1089 22.96 -16.21 -9.94
C ASN A 1089 21.51 -16.71 -9.85
N ASP A 1090 21.01 -17.33 -10.93
CA ASP A 1090 19.66 -17.86 -10.98
C ASP A 1090 19.41 -18.86 -9.84
N GLU A 1091 18.19 -18.82 -9.29
CA GLU A 1091 17.72 -19.66 -8.19
C GLU A 1091 18.49 -19.60 -6.85
N CYS A 1092 19.43 -18.66 -6.69
CA CYS A 1092 20.22 -18.50 -5.47
C CYS A 1092 19.42 -17.86 -4.31
N TYR A 1093 19.26 -16.53 -4.31
CA TYR A 1093 18.53 -15.80 -3.28
C TYR A 1093 17.65 -14.71 -3.88
N SER A 1094 16.49 -14.49 -3.28
CA SER A 1094 15.63 -13.36 -3.61
C SER A 1094 14.86 -12.89 -2.39
N ARG A 1095 14.54 -11.61 -2.35
CA ARG A 1095 13.73 -10.97 -1.31
C ARG A 1095 12.85 -9.89 -1.91
N SER A 1096 11.72 -9.67 -1.26
CA SER A 1096 10.86 -8.52 -1.54
C SER A 1096 11.62 -7.21 -1.34
N ILE A 1097 11.22 -6.17 -2.06
CA ILE A 1097 11.81 -4.82 -2.01
C ILE A 1097 11.78 -4.23 -0.59
N ASP A 1098 10.71 -4.52 0.16
CA ASP A 1098 10.42 -4.00 1.49
C ASP A 1098 10.81 -4.98 2.61
N GLN A 1099 11.35 -6.14 2.25
CA GLN A 1099 11.88 -7.08 3.22
C GLN A 1099 13.28 -6.63 3.64
N PRO A 1100 13.54 -6.41 4.94
CA PRO A 1100 14.86 -6.04 5.42
C PRO A 1100 15.91 -7.06 4.98
N HIS A 1101 17.12 -6.58 4.70
CA HIS A 1101 18.20 -7.46 4.31
C HIS A 1101 18.61 -8.37 5.47
N PRO A 1102 18.94 -9.65 5.20
CA PRO A 1102 19.40 -10.54 6.24
C PRO A 1102 20.67 -10.00 6.91
N ILE A 1103 20.69 -9.99 8.24
CA ILE A 1103 21.89 -9.65 9.00
C ILE A 1103 22.51 -10.97 9.46
N ASP A 1104 23.78 -11.19 9.12
CA ASP A 1104 24.50 -12.45 9.35
C ASP A 1104 23.79 -13.69 8.78
N GLY A 1105 23.08 -13.54 7.65
CA GLY A 1105 22.32 -14.62 7.02
C GLY A 1105 20.98 -14.94 7.72
N MET A 1106 20.53 -14.12 8.67
CA MET A 1106 19.22 -14.24 9.31
C MET A 1106 18.28 -13.11 8.91
N LEU A 1107 17.04 -13.46 8.57
CA LEU A 1107 15.98 -12.50 8.31
C LEU A 1107 15.64 -11.69 9.56
N ARG A 1108 15.16 -10.48 9.32
CA ARG A 1108 14.59 -9.61 10.33
C ARG A 1108 13.10 -9.43 10.12
N CYS A 1109 12.42 -9.06 11.19
CA CYS A 1109 11.00 -8.74 11.17
C CYS A 1109 10.77 -7.55 10.25
N LYS A 1110 9.89 -7.72 9.25
CA LYS A 1110 9.53 -6.66 8.29
C LYS A 1110 8.99 -5.38 8.95
N SER A 1111 8.32 -5.51 10.11
CA SER A 1111 7.64 -4.39 10.77
C SER A 1111 8.52 -3.60 11.76
N CYS A 1112 9.51 -4.23 12.38
CA CYS A 1112 10.29 -3.61 13.47
C CYS A 1112 11.78 -3.98 13.46
N ASN A 1113 12.23 -4.72 12.43
CA ASN A 1113 13.60 -5.14 12.24
C ASN A 1113 14.21 -6.07 13.33
N SER A 1114 13.41 -6.56 14.28
CA SER A 1114 13.83 -7.53 15.32
C SER A 1114 14.11 -8.94 14.78
N LYS A 1115 14.72 -9.81 15.62
CA LYS A 1115 14.92 -11.25 15.31
C LYS A 1115 13.58 -11.95 15.05
N VAL A 1116 13.59 -12.94 14.18
CA VAL A 1116 12.43 -13.78 13.90
C VAL A 1116 12.68 -15.24 14.24
N GLU A 1117 11.60 -15.96 14.54
CA GLU A 1117 11.59 -17.38 14.90
C GLU A 1117 10.60 -18.14 14.01
N PHE A 1118 10.81 -19.43 13.80
CA PHE A 1118 9.92 -20.26 12.99
C PHE A 1118 8.63 -20.61 13.76
N GLY A 1119 7.49 -20.57 13.08
CA GLY A 1119 6.23 -21.09 13.60
C GLY A 1119 5.18 -21.20 12.50
N TYR A 1120 3.95 -21.53 12.87
CA TYR A 1120 2.82 -21.59 11.93
C TYR A 1120 1.77 -20.53 12.22
N TRP A 1121 0.97 -20.19 11.22
CA TRP A 1121 -0.27 -19.44 11.40
C TRP A 1121 -1.33 -20.10 10.54
N GLY A 1122 -2.29 -20.77 11.17
CA GLY A 1122 -3.07 -21.82 10.50
C GLY A 1122 -2.13 -22.91 9.98
N ASP A 1123 -2.35 -23.36 8.75
CA ASP A 1123 -1.55 -24.43 8.12
C ASP A 1123 -0.29 -23.96 7.39
N TYR A 1124 0.00 -22.65 7.38
CA TYR A 1124 1.12 -22.10 6.60
C TYR A 1124 2.28 -21.62 7.50
N PRO A 1125 3.55 -21.91 7.14
CA PRO A 1125 4.71 -21.51 7.92
C PRO A 1125 4.95 -19.99 7.88
N HIS A 1126 5.30 -19.42 9.04
CA HIS A 1126 5.58 -18.00 9.26
C HIS A 1126 6.83 -17.79 10.11
N TRP A 1127 7.56 -16.71 9.83
CA TRP A 1127 8.53 -16.11 10.73
C TRP A 1127 7.81 -15.18 11.71
N ARG A 1128 7.85 -15.51 13.00
CA ARG A 1128 7.26 -14.75 14.10
C ARG A 1128 8.31 -13.81 14.70
N CYS A 1129 7.94 -12.58 14.98
CA CYS A 1129 8.87 -11.64 15.59
C CYS A 1129 9.07 -11.92 17.08
N SER A 1130 10.33 -12.01 17.49
CA SER A 1130 10.71 -12.18 18.91
C SER A 1130 10.31 -10.99 19.80
N SER A 1131 10.23 -9.78 19.25
CA SER A 1131 9.89 -8.57 20.02
C SER A 1131 8.40 -8.21 20.05
N ASN A 1132 7.59 -8.79 19.15
CA ASN A 1132 6.15 -8.52 19.12
C ASN A 1132 5.42 -9.73 18.51
N PRO A 1133 4.68 -10.52 19.32
CA PRO A 1133 3.99 -11.72 18.85
C PRO A 1133 2.96 -11.48 17.73
N LYS A 1134 2.47 -10.24 17.58
CA LYS A 1134 1.54 -9.87 16.50
C LYS A 1134 2.24 -9.73 15.15
N HIS A 1135 3.53 -9.40 15.14
CA HIS A 1135 4.31 -9.29 13.91
C HIS A 1135 4.68 -10.69 13.40
N ARG A 1136 4.18 -11.01 12.22
CA ARG A 1136 4.45 -12.28 11.53
C ARG A 1136 4.63 -12.02 10.04
N GLN A 1137 5.52 -12.76 9.40
CA GLN A 1137 5.73 -12.72 7.96
C GLN A 1137 5.78 -14.14 7.40
N LYS A 1138 5.21 -14.37 6.23
CA LYS A 1138 5.18 -15.71 5.61
C LYS A 1138 6.61 -16.22 5.35
N VAL A 1139 6.81 -17.52 5.50
CA VAL A 1139 8.01 -18.17 4.97
C VAL A 1139 7.88 -18.24 3.44
N PHE A 1140 8.96 -17.94 2.71
CA PHE A 1140 9.06 -18.06 1.27
C PHE A 1140 10.16 -19.07 0.93
N LYS A 1141 10.08 -19.69 -0.24
CA LYS A 1141 11.05 -20.67 -0.74
C LYS A 1141 12.50 -20.13 -0.70
N SER A 1142 12.71 -18.85 -1.00
CA SER A 1142 14.04 -18.20 -0.94
C SER A 1142 14.60 -18.09 0.49
N HIS A 1143 13.75 -18.04 1.52
CA HIS A 1143 14.22 -18.01 2.91
C HIS A 1143 14.91 -19.31 3.30
N LEU A 1144 14.46 -20.43 2.72
CA LEU A 1144 15.01 -21.76 2.97
C LEU A 1144 16.41 -21.92 2.37
N ARG A 1145 16.81 -21.04 1.45
CA ARG A 1145 18.18 -21.01 0.92
C ARG A 1145 19.18 -20.41 1.91
N LEU A 1146 18.73 -19.66 2.91
CA LEU A 1146 19.60 -19.11 3.96
C LEU A 1146 19.89 -20.22 5.00
N PRO A 1147 21.15 -20.67 5.19
CA PRO A 1147 21.45 -21.83 6.05
C PRO A 1147 20.98 -21.66 7.50
N LYS A 1148 21.11 -20.45 8.07
CA LYS A 1148 20.65 -20.16 9.43
C LYS A 1148 19.12 -20.15 9.54
N MET A 1149 18.41 -19.73 8.50
CA MET A 1149 16.95 -19.78 8.47
C MET A 1149 16.46 -21.22 8.33
N ALA A 1150 17.08 -22.00 7.46
CA ALA A 1150 16.77 -23.42 7.30
C ALA A 1150 17.05 -24.24 8.58
N ALA A 1151 18.12 -23.89 9.30
CA ALA A 1151 18.45 -24.51 10.59
C ALA A 1151 17.41 -24.23 11.69
N MET A 1152 16.70 -23.09 11.63
CA MET A 1152 15.63 -22.77 12.59
C MET A 1152 14.34 -23.57 12.37
N ILE A 1153 14.21 -24.29 11.25
CA ILE A 1153 13.06 -25.14 10.98
C ILE A 1153 13.28 -26.49 11.68
N PRO A 1154 12.43 -26.87 12.65
CA PRO A 1154 12.56 -28.14 13.35
C PRO A 1154 12.57 -29.32 12.37
N LYS A 1155 13.41 -30.34 12.61
CA LYS A 1155 13.53 -31.51 11.71
C LYS A 1155 12.19 -32.18 11.42
N ALA A 1156 11.31 -32.26 12.43
CA ALA A 1156 9.95 -32.82 12.30
C ALA A 1156 9.07 -32.05 11.31
N GLU A 1157 9.30 -30.75 11.13
CA GLU A 1157 8.49 -29.86 10.30
C GLU A 1157 8.97 -29.75 8.84
N ARG A 1158 10.20 -30.21 8.55
CA ARG A 1158 10.83 -30.06 7.24
C ARG A 1158 10.05 -30.74 6.11
N LYS A 1159 9.43 -31.90 6.38
CA LYS A 1159 8.62 -32.63 5.39
C LYS A 1159 7.40 -31.81 4.94
N LYS A 1160 6.66 -31.24 5.92
CA LYS A 1160 5.51 -30.38 5.66
C LYS A 1160 5.92 -29.11 4.90
N VAL A 1161 7.07 -28.51 5.26
CA VAL A 1161 7.64 -27.37 4.53
C VAL A 1161 8.01 -27.74 3.08
N CYS A 1162 8.63 -28.91 2.85
CA CYS A 1162 8.96 -29.40 1.52
C CYS A 1162 7.73 -29.59 0.63
N GLU A 1163 6.65 -30.18 1.16
CA GLU A 1163 5.38 -30.35 0.45
C GLU A 1163 4.76 -29.00 0.05
N ILE A 1164 4.76 -28.02 0.96
CA ILE A 1164 4.22 -26.67 0.71
C ILE A 1164 4.97 -25.92 -0.40
N PHE A 1165 6.30 -26.11 -0.52
CA PHE A 1165 7.14 -25.37 -1.47
C PHE A 1165 7.61 -26.18 -2.69
N GLY A 1166 7.15 -27.43 -2.82
CA GLY A 1166 7.58 -28.35 -3.89
C GLY A 1166 9.10 -28.52 -3.89
N ILE A 1167 9.66 -29.03 -2.79
CA ILE A 1167 11.10 -29.28 -2.63
C ILE A 1167 11.30 -30.78 -2.39
N ASP A 1168 11.99 -31.45 -3.31
CA ASP A 1168 12.19 -32.91 -3.24
C ASP A 1168 13.08 -33.34 -2.07
N ASN A 1169 14.13 -32.56 -1.77
CA ASN A 1169 15.04 -32.81 -0.65
C ASN A 1169 15.46 -31.49 0.01
N PHE A 1170 15.19 -31.37 1.31
CA PHE A 1170 15.42 -30.15 2.07
C PHE A 1170 16.91 -29.79 2.17
N ASP A 1171 17.77 -30.76 2.47
CA ASP A 1171 19.19 -30.50 2.71
C ASP A 1171 19.93 -30.21 1.39
N SER A 1172 19.58 -30.88 0.29
CA SER A 1172 20.15 -30.54 -1.04
C SER A 1172 19.70 -29.16 -1.52
N PHE A 1173 18.47 -28.75 -1.19
CA PHE A 1173 17.96 -27.41 -1.52
C PHE A 1173 18.71 -26.30 -0.75
N VAL A 1174 19.11 -26.56 0.49
CA VAL A 1174 19.90 -25.62 1.32
C VAL A 1174 21.37 -25.56 0.86
N ILE A 1175 21.94 -26.69 0.43
CA ILE A 1175 23.39 -26.87 0.21
C ILE A 1175 23.85 -26.58 -1.23
N ASN A 1176 22.96 -26.22 -2.16
CA ASN A 1176 23.32 -26.05 -3.57
C ASN A 1176 24.11 -24.75 -3.86
N ASP A 1177 25.30 -24.57 -3.26
CA ASP A 1177 26.37 -23.71 -3.76
C ASP A 1177 27.76 -24.06 -3.17
N ASN A 1178 28.29 -25.24 -3.49
CA ASN A 1178 29.72 -25.55 -3.26
C ASN A 1178 30.43 -26.17 -4.48
N ARG A 1179 29.75 -26.37 -5.61
CA ARG A 1179 30.37 -26.95 -6.82
C ARG A 1179 30.92 -25.93 -7.83
N GLN A 1180 30.59 -24.65 -7.75
CA GLN A 1180 31.12 -23.64 -8.71
C GLN A 1180 32.30 -22.80 -8.20
N ARG A 1181 32.65 -22.85 -6.91
CA ARG A 1181 33.86 -22.18 -6.39
C ARG A 1181 35.17 -22.97 -6.58
N LYS A 1182 35.12 -24.24 -6.97
CA LYS A 1182 36.33 -25.08 -7.11
C LYS A 1182 36.91 -25.17 -8.52
N GLU A 1183 36.24 -24.65 -9.55
CA GLU A 1183 36.75 -24.69 -10.93
C GLU A 1183 37.31 -23.35 -11.44
N SER A 1184 37.24 -22.28 -10.64
CA SER A 1184 37.78 -20.96 -11.00
C SER A 1184 39.00 -20.54 -10.16
N SER A 1185 39.39 -21.31 -9.13
CA SER A 1185 40.57 -21.04 -8.30
C SER A 1185 41.82 -21.83 -8.72
N THR A 1186 41.78 -22.57 -9.82
CA THR A 1186 42.90 -23.43 -10.29
C THR A 1186 43.57 -22.91 -11.56
N VAL A 1187 43.32 -21.65 -11.96
CA VAL A 1187 43.99 -21.00 -13.10
C VAL A 1187 44.43 -19.59 -12.69
N GLN A 1188 45.25 -19.45 -11.65
CA GLN A 1188 46.02 -18.21 -11.40
C GLN A 1188 47.15 -18.44 -10.38
N THR A 1189 47.92 -19.51 -10.54
CA THR A 1189 49.24 -19.66 -9.89
C THR A 1189 50.21 -20.29 -10.87
N SER A 1190 50.48 -19.57 -11.95
CA SER A 1190 51.67 -19.73 -12.77
C SER A 1190 51.87 -18.42 -13.53
N LEU A 1191 52.57 -17.46 -12.92
CA LEU A 1191 53.37 -16.43 -13.58
C LEU A 1191 53.99 -15.58 -12.45
N PHE A 1192 55.33 -15.62 -12.37
CA PHE A 1192 56.25 -14.94 -11.44
C PHE A 1192 56.34 -15.54 -10.03
N GLY A 1193 57.46 -16.10 -9.54
CA GLY A 1193 58.81 -16.30 -10.10
C GLY A 1193 59.75 -16.69 -8.95
N ASN A 1194 60.70 -17.58 -9.21
CA ASN A 1194 61.90 -17.72 -8.40
C ASN A 1194 62.59 -16.35 -8.30
N ASP A 1195 62.77 -15.83 -7.08
CA ASP A 1195 64.09 -15.60 -6.50
C ASP A 1195 63.98 -15.35 -4.99
N LYS A 1196 64.49 -16.35 -4.24
CA LYS A 1196 64.81 -16.43 -2.80
C LYS A 1196 63.69 -16.32 -1.76
#